data_AF-A0A561B871-F1
#
_entry.id   AF-A0A561B871-F1
#
_cell.length_a   1.000
_cell.length_b   1.000
_cell.length_c   1.000
_cell.angle_alpha   90.00
_cell.angle_beta   90.00
_cell.angle_gamma   90.00
#
_symmetry.space_group_name_H-M   'P 1'
#
loop_
_entity.id
_entity.type
_entity.pdbx_description
1 polymer ?
#
loop_
_entity_poly.entity_id
_entity_poly.type
_entity_poly.pdbx_seq_one_letter_code
_entity_poly.pdbx_strand_id
1 'polypeptide(L)'
;MTETSPDAVTGWTRRGFVGTAAAVGTAAAIGIGSTPAAQAAGAVTTAGDRIPAFPGAEGAGKWAKGGRGGSVYEVTTLNDSGPGSLRDAVSGSDRTVVFRVSGTIQLESQLLIAGNNLTIAGQTAPGDGICLSGHSTGVKGGAHDIVIRYLRFRLGDATAVADDAFNTNVPGSVSPEIRNLIIDHCSFSWAVDECLSPYGNYDVTVQWCIVSEGLALSAHPKSRHGYGGIWGGQQNTYHHNLIAHQGGRQPRFGYTENLNLEVDYSNNVIYDHGYTSVYGGEWANGINIVGNYYKPGPTTLPEVAPVVLSANRGGAWYVGGNQVDGHPEVTAHNRRGIRYPIGGIRELDKPFPLTEQVEVQAAAKAYEAVLANAGAILPRRDAADARVVNDVRNGTGRLINSQKEVGGFPALVTAEAPVDSDHDGIPDWWEQANGLNPNDPSDAQKIAPNGYTYLENYLNSIVPNPVGNPTVRLTSPADNEVVARRTAPNLTLSADAAPAKGGQLAKVEFFAGDKLVGTATAAPYRISWNNVADGTYWVSARATDKFGTATQSTPRQLHVNVQAGTPGWTSASIGKPPVPGSGSLDSGILTIKGSGRILGRTSNFHYVYQKLSVGGAGSVAQVTARLDSLAKVANGLTAGLMIRDSLDPAAPFMYGGLGFGVAGGFGTINDPGGTGSVTDDGGMKAQAIRMQTDGPTPSVGPWPWDEGEYLDPAKQYWLRLLRRERPQSREVEFEAFISEDKTKWDRFGYERLVMPSPTFYIGFAIDGGQTTNALVDYGTARFSAITVEH
;
A
#
# COMPACT_ATOMS: atom_id res chain seq x y z
N MET A 1 -9.62 53.27 -6.05
CA MET A 1 -10.59 54.13 -5.34
C MET A 1 -11.69 53.21 -4.83
N THR A 2 -11.85 53.15 -3.50
CA THR A 2 -13.04 52.71 -2.71
C THR A 2 -13.68 51.38 -3.12
N GLU A 3 -13.29 50.26 -2.50
CA GLU A 3 -13.89 49.64 -1.30
C GLU A 3 -15.38 49.30 -1.43
N THR A 4 -15.68 47.99 -1.52
CA THR A 4 -16.94 47.38 -1.06
C THR A 4 -16.64 45.98 -0.50
N SER A 5 -17.00 45.77 0.77
CA SER A 5 -17.18 44.49 1.46
C SER A 5 -18.68 44.37 1.79
N PRO A 6 -19.28 43.17 2.01
CA PRO A 6 -19.28 42.61 3.38
C PRO A 6 -19.25 41.08 3.50
N ASP A 7 -18.54 40.66 4.54
CA ASP A 7 -18.69 39.40 5.29
C ASP A 7 -20.06 39.25 5.98
N ALA A 8 -20.48 37.99 6.13
CA ALA A 8 -21.24 37.45 7.27
C ALA A 8 -20.99 35.92 7.27
N VAL A 9 -20.68 35.21 8.36
CA VAL A 9 -21.45 35.08 9.60
C VAL A 9 -20.58 34.52 10.74
N THR A 10 -20.51 35.31 11.81
CA THR A 10 -20.37 35.04 13.27
C THR A 10 -19.78 33.74 13.84
N GLY A 11 -18.77 33.92 14.69
CA GLY A 11 -18.27 32.93 15.64
C GLY A 11 -19.16 32.68 16.86
N TRP A 12 -18.96 31.51 17.48
CA TRP A 12 -19.62 31.09 18.72
C TRP A 12 -18.63 31.13 19.89
N THR A 13 -19.03 31.79 20.95
CA THR A 13 -18.28 31.99 22.20
C THR A 13 -18.73 31.01 23.28
N ARG A 14 -17.79 30.69 24.18
CA ARG A 14 -17.98 29.98 25.45
C ARG A 14 -19.12 30.58 26.28
N ARG A 15 -19.99 29.73 26.83
CA ARG A 15 -20.75 30.01 28.06
C ARG A 15 -20.83 28.77 28.93
N GLY A 16 -20.50 28.94 30.21
CA GLY A 16 -20.69 27.97 31.26
C GLY A 16 -22.16 27.83 31.66
N PHE A 17 -22.48 26.73 32.34
CA PHE A 17 -23.77 26.52 32.97
C PHE A 17 -23.62 26.46 34.48
N VAL A 18 -24.38 27.35 35.12
CA VAL A 18 -24.67 27.44 36.54
C VAL A 18 -25.76 26.42 36.87
N GLY A 19 -25.65 25.80 38.04
CA GLY A 19 -26.60 24.80 38.53
C GLY A 19 -27.97 25.37 38.90
N THR A 20 -28.93 24.47 39.05
CA THR A 20 -30.12 24.69 39.86
C THR A 20 -30.36 23.44 40.70
N ALA A 21 -30.32 23.67 42.01
CA ALA A 21 -30.74 22.75 43.05
C ALA A 21 -32.24 22.92 43.29
N ALA A 22 -32.93 21.81 43.55
CA ALA A 22 -34.20 21.80 44.29
C ALA A 22 -34.14 20.67 45.31
N ALA A 23 -34.48 21.00 46.55
CA ALA A 23 -34.30 20.20 47.76
C ALA A 23 -35.67 19.81 48.36
N VAL A 24 -35.77 18.54 48.80
CA VAL A 24 -36.33 17.99 50.08
C VAL A 24 -37.83 18.25 50.42
N GLY A 25 -38.62 17.38 51.07
CA GLY A 25 -38.45 16.09 51.80
C GLY A 25 -39.80 15.33 51.83
N THR A 26 -40.00 14.16 52.45
CA THR A 26 -39.85 13.72 53.87
C THR A 26 -39.88 12.16 53.90
N ALA A 27 -38.96 11.44 54.57
CA ALA A 27 -38.84 11.05 55.99
C ALA A 27 -39.43 9.67 56.38
N ALA A 28 -38.67 8.94 57.22
CA ALA A 28 -38.92 7.70 58.00
C ALA A 28 -38.40 6.38 57.39
N ALA A 29 -37.71 5.45 58.09
CA ALA A 29 -37.09 5.42 59.42
C ALA A 29 -36.11 4.20 59.50
N ILE A 30 -34.94 4.43 60.10
CA ILE A 30 -34.15 3.61 61.05
C ILE A 30 -34.15 2.06 60.94
N GLY A 31 -32.95 1.49 60.83
CA GLY A 31 -32.69 0.08 61.19
C GLY A 31 -31.18 -0.22 61.25
N ILE A 32 -30.69 -0.55 62.43
CA ILE A 32 -29.29 -0.65 62.85
C ILE A 32 -28.80 -2.10 62.71
N GLY A 33 -27.54 -2.31 62.34
CA GLY A 33 -26.71 -3.31 63.04
C GLY A 33 -26.25 -4.58 62.31
N SER A 34 -24.93 -4.74 62.38
CA SER A 34 -24.15 -5.98 62.54
C SER A 34 -23.85 -6.90 61.34
N THR A 35 -22.57 -7.27 61.30
CA THR A 35 -21.87 -8.26 60.48
C THR A 35 -22.48 -9.66 60.53
N PRO A 36 -22.15 -10.51 59.54
CA PRO A 36 -21.37 -11.69 59.92
C PRO A 36 -20.25 -12.05 58.93
N ALA A 37 -19.18 -12.60 59.48
CA ALA A 37 -18.19 -13.38 58.77
C ALA A 37 -18.68 -14.82 58.56
N ALA A 38 -18.32 -15.35 57.39
CA ALA A 38 -18.12 -16.76 57.03
C ALA A 38 -19.30 -17.75 57.14
N GLN A 39 -19.81 -18.15 55.97
CA GLN A 39 -20.14 -19.56 55.74
C GLN A 39 -19.74 -19.98 54.32
N ALA A 40 -19.16 -21.17 54.26
CA ALA A 40 -18.34 -21.71 53.19
C ALA A 40 -19.12 -22.17 51.95
N ALA A 41 -18.38 -22.19 50.84
CA ALA A 41 -18.45 -23.15 49.74
C ALA A 41 -19.85 -23.51 49.22
N GLY A 42 -20.25 -22.83 48.14
CA GLY A 42 -21.33 -23.25 47.27
C GLY A 42 -20.99 -22.89 45.83
N ALA A 43 -20.54 -23.90 45.08
CA ALA A 43 -20.39 -23.97 43.63
C ALA A 43 -19.54 -22.87 42.96
N VAL A 44 -18.25 -23.19 42.76
CA VAL A 44 -17.53 -22.77 41.56
C VAL A 44 -18.38 -23.24 40.37
N THR A 45 -19.01 -22.31 39.65
CA THR A 45 -19.45 -22.57 38.29
C THR A 45 -18.19 -22.80 37.49
N THR A 46 -17.87 -24.08 37.21
CA THR A 46 -16.87 -24.44 36.21
C THR A 46 -17.17 -23.64 34.96
N ALA A 47 -16.19 -22.87 34.48
CA ALA A 47 -16.20 -22.34 33.14
C ALA A 47 -16.56 -23.51 32.21
N GLY A 48 -17.75 -23.46 31.59
CA GLY A 48 -18.08 -24.42 30.55
C GLY A 48 -17.01 -24.29 29.48
N ASP A 49 -16.30 -25.38 29.20
CA ASP A 49 -15.10 -25.44 28.35
C ASP A 49 -15.32 -24.69 27.03
N ARG A 50 -14.84 -23.44 26.96
CA ARG A 50 -14.76 -22.72 25.70
C ARG A 50 -13.70 -23.42 24.85
N ILE A 51 -14.07 -23.77 23.61
CA ILE A 51 -13.15 -24.32 22.62
C ILE A 51 -12.73 -23.22 21.63
N PRO A 52 -11.45 -23.15 21.21
CA PRO A 52 -11.01 -22.15 20.24
C PRO A 52 -11.79 -22.26 18.90
N ALA A 53 -11.84 -21.18 18.13
CA ALA A 53 -12.50 -21.09 16.83
C ALA A 53 -12.11 -22.26 15.90
N PHE A 54 -10.84 -22.64 15.93
CA PHE A 54 -10.27 -23.83 15.28
C PHE A 54 -8.95 -24.20 15.97
N PRO A 55 -8.42 -25.42 15.80
CA PRO A 55 -7.09 -25.77 16.28
C PRO A 55 -6.01 -24.83 15.71
N GLY A 56 -5.26 -24.15 16.57
CA GLY A 56 -4.26 -23.15 16.18
C GLY A 56 -4.78 -21.71 16.11
N ALA A 57 -6.05 -21.45 16.49
CA ALA A 57 -6.52 -20.10 16.76
C ALA A 57 -5.90 -19.58 18.06
N GLU A 58 -5.21 -18.43 18.00
CA GLU A 58 -4.55 -17.79 19.14
C GLU A 58 -4.99 -16.33 19.31
N GLY A 59 -4.51 -15.68 20.37
CA GLY A 59 -4.82 -14.29 20.66
C GLY A 59 -6.26 -14.05 21.11
N ALA A 60 -6.65 -12.78 21.15
CA ALA A 60 -7.90 -12.36 21.73
C ALA A 60 -9.16 -12.81 20.98
N GLY A 61 -9.10 -12.90 19.65
CA GLY A 61 -10.20 -13.37 18.81
C GLY A 61 -10.37 -14.89 18.77
N LYS A 62 -9.51 -15.67 19.44
CA LYS A 62 -9.54 -17.14 19.35
C LYS A 62 -10.85 -17.77 19.81
N TRP A 63 -11.66 -17.06 20.59
CA TRP A 63 -12.94 -17.57 21.10
C TRP A 63 -14.13 -17.32 20.19
N ALA A 64 -13.92 -16.74 19.00
CA ALA A 64 -14.98 -16.56 18.00
C ALA A 64 -15.68 -17.89 17.74
N LYS A 65 -16.99 -17.95 18.02
CA LYS A 65 -17.78 -19.15 17.78
C LYS A 65 -17.85 -19.50 16.29
N GLY A 66 -17.90 -18.48 15.42
CA GLY A 66 -18.17 -18.67 14.01
C GLY A 66 -19.53 -19.35 13.79
N GLY A 67 -19.64 -20.09 12.70
CA GLY A 67 -20.83 -20.84 12.27
C GLY A 67 -21.08 -22.17 12.99
N ARG A 68 -20.34 -22.48 14.06
CA ARG A 68 -20.42 -23.77 14.77
C ARG A 68 -21.84 -24.08 15.25
N GLY A 69 -22.35 -25.25 14.87
CA GLY A 69 -23.71 -25.70 15.21
C GLY A 69 -24.82 -25.00 14.40
N GLY A 70 -24.45 -24.18 13.42
CA GLY A 70 -25.36 -23.44 12.54
C GLY A 70 -25.67 -24.18 11.24
N SER A 71 -26.36 -23.49 10.35
CA SER A 71 -26.65 -23.98 8.99
C SER A 71 -25.41 -23.96 8.08
N VAL A 72 -25.46 -24.64 6.94
CA VAL A 72 -24.44 -24.53 5.90
C VAL A 72 -24.98 -23.75 4.72
N TYR A 73 -24.16 -22.85 4.20
CA TYR A 73 -24.48 -22.07 3.01
C TYR A 73 -23.41 -22.31 1.96
N GLU A 74 -23.83 -22.77 0.78
CA GLU A 74 -22.96 -23.06 -0.34
C GLU A 74 -22.89 -21.87 -1.30
N VAL A 75 -21.71 -21.27 -1.44
CA VAL A 75 -21.43 -20.31 -2.51
C VAL A 75 -21.24 -21.10 -3.80
N THR A 76 -22.15 -20.90 -4.76
CA THR A 76 -22.26 -21.65 -6.01
C THR A 76 -22.11 -20.77 -7.26
N THR A 77 -21.91 -19.46 -7.09
CA THR A 77 -21.66 -18.53 -8.19
C THR A 77 -20.62 -17.48 -7.84
N LEU A 78 -19.90 -17.00 -8.86
CA LEU A 78 -18.97 -15.88 -8.76
C LEU A 78 -19.64 -14.52 -9.00
N ASN A 79 -20.95 -14.50 -9.24
CA ASN A 79 -21.72 -13.26 -9.35
C ASN A 79 -21.64 -12.46 -8.05
N ASP A 80 -21.60 -11.13 -8.16
CA ASP A 80 -21.53 -10.22 -7.02
C ASP A 80 -22.71 -10.41 -6.04
N SER A 81 -23.91 -10.70 -6.55
CA SER A 81 -25.13 -10.77 -5.76
C SER A 81 -26.12 -11.81 -6.28
N GLY A 82 -27.18 -12.05 -5.49
CA GLY A 82 -28.23 -13.03 -5.76
C GLY A 82 -28.00 -14.37 -5.05
N PRO A 83 -28.97 -15.30 -5.12
CA PRO A 83 -28.86 -16.61 -4.48
C PRO A 83 -27.59 -17.36 -4.92
N GLY A 84 -26.90 -17.98 -3.96
CA GLY A 84 -25.64 -18.70 -4.16
C GLY A 84 -24.40 -17.81 -4.25
N SER A 85 -24.53 -16.48 -4.13
CA SER A 85 -23.39 -15.56 -4.09
C SER A 85 -22.78 -15.45 -2.69
N LEU A 86 -21.52 -15.04 -2.62
CA LEU A 86 -20.89 -14.72 -1.32
C LEU A 86 -21.63 -13.59 -0.60
N ARG A 87 -22.14 -12.59 -1.31
CA ARG A 87 -22.88 -11.47 -0.73
C ARG A 87 -24.17 -11.93 -0.05
N ASP A 88 -24.90 -12.85 -0.67
CA ASP A 88 -26.08 -13.45 -0.04
C ASP A 88 -25.68 -14.29 1.18
N ALA A 89 -24.60 -15.07 1.07
CA ALA A 89 -24.08 -15.89 2.16
C ALA A 89 -23.76 -15.08 3.43
N VAL A 90 -22.99 -13.99 3.31
CA VAL A 90 -22.50 -13.20 4.47
C VAL A 90 -23.53 -12.21 5.02
N SER A 91 -24.68 -12.07 4.35
CA SER A 91 -25.76 -11.20 4.80
C SER A 91 -26.55 -11.79 5.97
N GLY A 92 -26.47 -13.12 6.18
CA GLY A 92 -27.19 -13.81 7.23
C GLY A 92 -26.30 -14.46 8.28
N SER A 93 -26.92 -14.83 9.40
CA SER A 93 -26.24 -15.31 10.61
C SER A 93 -26.27 -16.83 10.76
N ASP A 94 -25.58 -17.33 11.79
CA ASP A 94 -25.65 -18.70 12.32
C ASP A 94 -25.39 -19.76 11.24
N ARG A 95 -24.28 -19.58 10.52
CA ARG A 95 -23.95 -20.45 9.40
C ARG A 95 -22.46 -20.57 9.12
N THR A 96 -22.08 -21.69 8.51
CA THR A 96 -20.77 -21.89 7.88
C THR A 96 -20.93 -21.75 6.37
N VAL A 97 -20.17 -20.81 5.80
CA VAL A 97 -20.11 -20.54 4.36
C VAL A 97 -19.00 -21.37 3.75
N VAL A 98 -19.38 -22.30 2.86
CA VAL A 98 -18.47 -23.15 2.06
C VAL A 98 -18.56 -22.76 0.59
N PHE A 99 -17.54 -23.08 -0.20
CA PHE A 99 -17.44 -22.69 -1.60
C PHE A 99 -17.47 -23.91 -2.51
N ARG A 100 -18.43 -23.96 -3.43
CA ARG A 100 -18.48 -24.93 -4.54
C ARG A 100 -17.92 -24.38 -5.85
N VAL A 101 -17.48 -23.12 -5.84
CA VAL A 101 -16.86 -22.43 -6.97
C VAL A 101 -15.54 -21.83 -6.55
N SER A 102 -14.69 -21.56 -7.54
CA SER A 102 -13.43 -20.87 -7.34
C SER A 102 -13.17 -19.92 -8.50
N GLY A 103 -12.46 -18.83 -8.21
CA GLY A 103 -12.29 -17.73 -9.14
C GLY A 103 -12.28 -16.38 -8.45
N THR A 104 -12.30 -15.34 -9.27
CA THR A 104 -12.41 -13.95 -8.79
C THR A 104 -13.87 -13.51 -8.81
N ILE A 105 -14.39 -13.13 -7.64
CA ILE A 105 -15.68 -12.45 -7.48
C ILE A 105 -15.40 -10.96 -7.69
N GLN A 106 -15.79 -10.46 -8.87
CA GLN A 106 -15.72 -9.03 -9.17
C GLN A 106 -16.88 -8.33 -8.47
N LEU A 107 -16.57 -7.56 -7.43
CA LEU A 107 -17.59 -6.82 -6.72
C LEU A 107 -18.07 -5.63 -7.56
N GLU A 108 -19.36 -5.31 -7.43
CA GLU A 108 -19.98 -4.12 -8.05
C GLU A 108 -20.17 -2.97 -7.05
N SER A 109 -20.08 -3.28 -5.75
CA SER A 109 -20.18 -2.35 -4.63
C SER A 109 -19.53 -2.96 -3.39
N GLN A 110 -19.33 -2.17 -2.33
CA GLN A 110 -18.77 -2.68 -1.08
C GLN A 110 -19.54 -3.92 -0.58
N LEU A 111 -18.82 -5.00 -0.27
CA LEU A 111 -19.39 -6.21 0.31
C LEU A 111 -19.37 -6.09 1.84
N LEU A 112 -20.53 -6.19 2.48
CA LEU A 112 -20.66 -6.11 3.93
C LEU A 112 -20.94 -7.49 4.51
N ILE A 113 -20.06 -7.94 5.40
CA ILE A 113 -20.30 -9.08 6.28
C ILE A 113 -21.20 -8.56 7.41
N ALA A 114 -22.50 -8.88 7.31
CA ALA A 114 -23.53 -8.34 8.18
C ALA A 114 -24.12 -9.37 9.16
N GLY A 115 -23.90 -10.66 8.91
CA GLY A 115 -24.31 -11.74 9.79
C GLY A 115 -23.42 -11.90 11.03
N ASN A 116 -23.98 -12.55 12.05
CA ASN A 116 -23.30 -12.96 13.28
C ASN A 116 -23.08 -14.47 13.30
N ASN A 117 -22.18 -14.96 14.16
CA ASN A 117 -21.89 -16.40 14.28
C ASN A 117 -21.61 -17.01 12.90
N LEU A 118 -20.59 -16.49 12.22
CA LEU A 118 -20.32 -16.77 10.81
C LEU A 118 -18.92 -17.33 10.63
N THR A 119 -18.80 -18.50 10.00
CA THR A 119 -17.52 -19.01 9.49
C THR A 119 -17.49 -18.87 7.99
N ILE A 120 -16.49 -18.19 7.42
CA ILE A 120 -16.25 -18.09 5.99
C ILE A 120 -15.02 -18.92 5.64
N ALA A 121 -15.24 -20.12 5.11
CA ALA A 121 -14.21 -21.15 4.95
C ALA A 121 -13.65 -21.19 3.52
N GLY A 122 -12.79 -20.23 3.16
CA GLY A 122 -12.18 -20.13 1.82
C GLY A 122 -11.40 -21.37 1.38
N GLN A 123 -10.91 -22.18 2.32
CA GLN A 123 -10.19 -23.43 2.03
C GLN A 123 -11.05 -24.52 1.39
N THR A 124 -12.37 -24.39 1.43
CA THR A 124 -13.30 -25.34 0.78
C THR A 124 -13.44 -25.13 -0.72
N ALA A 125 -13.06 -23.95 -1.22
CA ALA A 125 -13.16 -23.65 -2.64
C ALA A 125 -12.37 -24.67 -3.46
N PRO A 126 -12.90 -25.15 -4.61
CA PRO A 126 -12.11 -25.99 -5.50
C PRO A 126 -10.97 -25.19 -6.17
N GLY A 127 -10.17 -25.87 -6.99
CA GLY A 127 -9.18 -25.21 -7.84
C GLY A 127 -8.17 -24.36 -7.07
N ASP A 128 -8.06 -23.08 -7.41
CA ASP A 128 -7.09 -22.14 -6.82
C ASP A 128 -7.69 -21.20 -5.73
N GLY A 129 -8.95 -21.40 -5.34
CA GLY A 129 -9.61 -20.63 -4.28
C GLY A 129 -10.35 -19.38 -4.75
N ILE A 130 -10.61 -18.45 -3.81
CA ILE A 130 -11.45 -17.26 -4.04
C ILE A 130 -10.65 -15.97 -3.87
N CYS A 131 -10.88 -15.03 -4.78
CA CYS A 131 -10.42 -13.65 -4.68
C CYS A 131 -11.60 -12.69 -4.83
N LEU A 132 -11.65 -11.63 -4.01
CA LEU A 132 -12.57 -10.51 -4.16
C LEU A 132 -11.82 -9.33 -4.78
N SER A 133 -12.43 -8.65 -5.76
CA SER A 133 -11.82 -7.50 -6.45
C SER A 133 -12.79 -6.37 -6.78
N GLY A 134 -12.26 -5.20 -7.11
CA GLY A 134 -13.02 -4.05 -7.60
C GLY A 134 -13.54 -3.11 -6.53
N HIS A 135 -14.11 -3.64 -5.45
CA HIS A 135 -14.62 -2.85 -4.32
C HIS A 135 -14.18 -3.41 -2.97
N SER A 136 -14.33 -2.60 -1.94
CA SER A 136 -13.97 -2.95 -0.57
C SER A 136 -14.82 -4.11 -0.03
N THR A 137 -14.25 -4.88 0.91
CA THR A 137 -15.03 -5.72 1.82
C THR A 137 -14.94 -5.17 3.22
N GLY A 138 -16.01 -5.25 4.00
CA GLY A 138 -15.93 -4.90 5.41
C GLY A 138 -16.88 -5.64 6.30
N VAL A 139 -16.55 -5.66 7.59
CA VAL A 139 -17.42 -6.20 8.64
C VAL A 139 -18.31 -5.08 9.14
N LYS A 140 -19.62 -5.31 9.14
CA LYS A 140 -20.59 -4.31 9.59
C LYS A 140 -20.49 -4.09 11.10
N GLY A 141 -20.59 -2.85 11.56
CA GLY A 141 -20.61 -2.52 12.98
C GLY A 141 -21.70 -3.29 13.75
N GLY A 142 -21.32 -3.80 14.92
CA GLY A 142 -22.18 -4.64 15.78
C GLY A 142 -22.18 -6.13 15.43
N ALA A 143 -21.47 -6.54 14.37
CA ALA A 143 -21.33 -7.95 14.07
C ALA A 143 -20.39 -8.66 15.06
N HIS A 144 -20.65 -9.93 15.36
CA HIS A 144 -19.85 -10.68 16.34
C HIS A 144 -19.71 -12.17 16.03
N ASP A 145 -18.67 -12.78 16.60
CA ASP A 145 -18.32 -14.20 16.47
C ASP A 145 -18.09 -14.62 15.01
N ILE A 146 -17.10 -13.99 14.38
CA ILE A 146 -16.80 -14.18 12.96
C ILE A 146 -15.43 -14.83 12.78
N VAL A 147 -15.38 -15.85 11.92
CA VAL A 147 -14.17 -16.56 11.50
C VAL A 147 -14.02 -16.39 9.98
N ILE A 148 -12.90 -15.83 9.52
CA ILE A 148 -12.60 -15.65 8.09
C ILE A 148 -11.26 -16.32 7.78
N ARG A 149 -11.26 -17.28 6.84
CA ARG A 149 -10.04 -18.04 6.50
C ARG A 149 -9.80 -18.19 5.01
N TYR A 150 -8.54 -18.13 4.58
CA TYR A 150 -8.07 -18.49 3.24
C TYR A 150 -8.74 -17.75 2.07
N LEU A 151 -9.06 -16.47 2.26
CA LEU A 151 -9.58 -15.59 1.22
C LEU A 151 -8.56 -14.55 0.78
N ARG A 152 -8.73 -14.05 -0.45
CA ARG A 152 -7.94 -12.94 -0.99
C ARG A 152 -8.83 -11.73 -1.21
N PHE A 153 -8.39 -10.58 -0.74
CA PHE A 153 -9.05 -9.29 -0.91
C PHE A 153 -8.10 -8.38 -1.67
N ARG A 154 -8.40 -8.14 -2.94
CA ARG A 154 -7.54 -7.40 -3.86
C ARG A 154 -8.34 -6.36 -4.61
N LEU A 155 -8.46 -5.17 -4.04
CA LEU A 155 -9.26 -4.08 -4.59
C LEU A 155 -8.87 -3.76 -6.04
N GLY A 156 -7.58 -3.48 -6.25
CA GLY A 156 -7.05 -3.01 -7.52
C GLY A 156 -7.48 -1.57 -7.85
N ASP A 157 -6.97 -1.06 -8.96
CA ASP A 157 -7.24 0.33 -9.41
C ASP A 157 -8.26 0.43 -10.55
N ALA A 158 -8.84 -0.69 -10.99
CA ALA A 158 -9.67 -0.73 -12.20
C ALA A 158 -10.97 0.08 -12.09
N THR A 159 -11.53 0.20 -10.89
CA THR A 159 -12.75 0.99 -10.58
C THR A 159 -12.43 2.41 -10.14
N ALA A 160 -11.15 2.76 -9.95
CA ALA A 160 -10.67 4.03 -9.42
C ALA A 160 -11.33 4.44 -8.08
N VAL A 161 -11.77 3.46 -7.28
CA VAL A 161 -12.36 3.67 -5.96
C VAL A 161 -11.22 3.80 -4.94
N ALA A 162 -11.24 4.89 -4.17
CA ALA A 162 -10.29 5.17 -3.10
C ALA A 162 -10.79 4.57 -1.78
N ASP A 163 -10.72 3.25 -1.65
CA ASP A 163 -11.15 2.51 -0.46
C ASP A 163 -10.07 1.52 0.01
N ASP A 164 -10.30 0.96 1.20
CA ASP A 164 -9.56 -0.18 1.73
C ASP A 164 -9.92 -1.46 0.99
N ALA A 165 -8.97 -2.41 0.90
CA ALA A 165 -9.32 -3.77 0.45
C ALA A 165 -10.18 -4.49 1.51
N PHE A 166 -9.87 -4.30 2.80
CA PHE A 166 -10.68 -4.82 3.90
C PHE A 166 -10.69 -3.89 5.12
N ASN A 167 -11.86 -3.63 5.71
CA ASN A 167 -11.96 -2.79 6.92
C ASN A 167 -13.08 -3.21 7.88
N THR A 168 -12.96 -2.80 9.15
CA THR A 168 -14.01 -2.97 10.19
C THR A 168 -14.73 -1.68 10.52
N ASN A 169 -14.35 -0.57 9.88
CA ASN A 169 -14.96 0.74 10.06
C ASN A 169 -15.68 1.18 8.79
N VAL A 170 -16.80 0.52 8.49
CA VAL A 170 -17.59 0.77 7.28
C VAL A 170 -18.62 1.89 7.48
N PRO A 171 -19.01 2.63 6.42
CA PRO A 171 -20.05 3.65 6.49
C PRO A 171 -21.34 3.15 7.14
N GLY A 172 -21.93 3.98 8.00
CA GLY A 172 -23.16 3.65 8.74
C GLY A 172 -22.93 2.76 9.98
N SER A 173 -21.68 2.37 10.26
CA SER A 173 -21.33 1.77 11.55
C SER A 173 -21.22 2.86 12.62
N VAL A 174 -21.84 2.64 13.78
CA VAL A 174 -21.44 3.34 15.00
C VAL A 174 -20.12 2.74 15.44
N SER A 175 -19.02 3.34 14.99
CA SER A 175 -17.67 2.96 15.39
C SER A 175 -17.51 3.13 16.91
N PRO A 176 -17.13 2.08 17.67
CA PRO A 176 -17.27 0.70 17.22
C PRO A 176 -17.53 -0.37 18.31
N GLU A 177 -18.21 -1.46 17.92
CA GLU A 177 -18.34 -2.66 18.75
C GLU A 177 -18.40 -3.99 17.95
N ILE A 178 -17.52 -4.24 16.96
CA ILE A 178 -17.31 -5.63 16.49
C ILE A 178 -16.62 -6.41 17.62
N ARG A 179 -17.05 -7.67 17.84
CA ARG A 179 -16.55 -8.51 18.94
C ARG A 179 -16.23 -9.93 18.46
N ASN A 180 -15.18 -10.54 19.00
CA ASN A 180 -14.77 -11.92 18.71
C ASN A 180 -14.61 -12.16 17.20
N LEU A 181 -13.61 -11.52 16.59
CA LEU A 181 -13.29 -11.70 15.17
C LEU A 181 -11.91 -12.37 15.05
N ILE A 182 -11.82 -13.42 14.23
CA ILE A 182 -10.54 -13.97 13.81
C ILE A 182 -10.42 -13.97 12.28
N ILE A 183 -9.35 -13.35 11.80
CA ILE A 183 -8.93 -13.35 10.40
C ILE A 183 -7.64 -14.15 10.33
N ASP A 184 -7.69 -15.30 9.65
CA ASP A 184 -6.58 -16.26 9.60
C ASP A 184 -6.24 -16.63 8.15
N HIS A 185 -4.96 -16.66 7.80
CA HIS A 185 -4.51 -17.08 6.47
C HIS A 185 -5.20 -16.36 5.30
N CYS A 186 -5.47 -15.06 5.42
CA CYS A 186 -6.01 -14.25 4.33
C CYS A 186 -4.92 -13.40 3.68
N SER A 187 -5.13 -13.00 2.42
CA SER A 187 -4.22 -12.09 1.71
C SER A 187 -4.93 -10.81 1.31
N PHE A 188 -4.32 -9.67 1.62
CA PHE A 188 -4.85 -8.33 1.39
C PHE A 188 -3.86 -7.55 0.54
N SER A 189 -4.28 -7.08 -0.63
CA SER A 189 -3.36 -6.35 -1.51
C SER A 189 -4.04 -5.32 -2.40
N TRP A 190 -3.21 -4.46 -3.00
CA TRP A 190 -3.61 -3.55 -4.08
C TRP A 190 -4.77 -2.64 -3.71
N ALA A 191 -4.84 -2.24 -2.45
CA ALA A 191 -5.77 -1.21 -2.00
C ALA A 191 -5.29 0.17 -2.46
N VAL A 192 -6.26 1.05 -2.70
CA VAL A 192 -6.00 2.45 -3.04
C VAL A 192 -5.88 3.30 -1.77
N ASP A 193 -6.64 2.95 -0.71
CA ASP A 193 -6.51 3.53 0.63
C ASP A 193 -5.61 2.62 1.51
N GLU A 194 -6.17 1.72 2.34
CA GLU A 194 -5.42 0.72 3.11
C GLU A 194 -5.68 -0.75 2.73
N CYS A 195 -4.67 -1.62 2.79
CA CYS A 195 -4.86 -3.04 2.52
C CYS A 195 -5.73 -3.74 3.60
N LEU A 196 -5.50 -3.49 4.88
CA LEU A 196 -6.22 -4.17 5.98
C LEU A 196 -6.38 -3.27 7.21
N SER A 197 -7.61 -2.81 7.50
CA SER A 197 -7.88 -1.90 8.63
C SER A 197 -8.87 -2.44 9.69
N PRO A 198 -8.50 -3.48 10.47
CA PRO A 198 -9.21 -3.93 11.65
C PRO A 198 -8.83 -3.05 12.85
N TYR A 199 -9.60 -2.00 13.12
CA TYR A 199 -9.38 -1.16 14.28
C TYR A 199 -10.68 -0.69 14.92
N GLY A 200 -10.54 -0.26 16.17
CA GLY A 200 -11.68 0.11 17.00
C GLY A 200 -12.56 -1.11 17.17
N ASN A 201 -12.11 -2.20 17.77
CA ASN A 201 -12.94 -3.39 17.97
C ASN A 201 -12.57 -4.04 19.32
N TYR A 202 -13.30 -5.08 19.71
CA TYR A 202 -12.98 -5.89 20.87
C TYR A 202 -12.61 -7.30 20.46
N ASP A 203 -11.61 -7.88 21.12
CA ASP A 203 -11.31 -9.31 21.04
C ASP A 203 -11.09 -9.77 19.59
N VAL A 204 -10.16 -9.10 18.89
CA VAL A 204 -9.82 -9.39 17.47
C VAL A 204 -8.46 -10.05 17.37
N THR A 205 -8.37 -11.14 16.61
CA THR A 205 -7.10 -11.71 16.14
C THR A 205 -6.96 -11.56 14.63
N VAL A 206 -5.82 -11.05 14.18
CA VAL A 206 -5.32 -11.25 12.81
C VAL A 206 -4.06 -12.08 12.86
N GLN A 207 -4.11 -13.27 12.25
CA GLN A 207 -3.00 -14.21 12.26
C GLN A 207 -2.67 -14.78 10.89
N TRP A 208 -1.39 -15.07 10.66
CA TRP A 208 -0.93 -15.73 9.44
C TRP A 208 -1.41 -15.08 8.15
N CYS A 209 -1.63 -13.76 8.12
CA CYS A 209 -2.11 -13.05 6.93
C CYS A 209 -0.97 -12.40 6.13
N ILE A 210 -1.19 -12.15 4.84
CA ILE A 210 -0.33 -11.29 4.01
C ILE A 210 -1.05 -9.96 3.82
N VAL A 211 -0.34 -8.86 4.06
CA VAL A 211 -0.79 -7.50 3.79
C VAL A 211 0.27 -6.83 2.93
N SER A 212 0.02 -6.69 1.63
CA SER A 212 1.06 -6.28 0.69
C SER A 212 0.61 -5.29 -0.37
N GLU A 213 1.53 -4.44 -0.83
CA GLU A 213 1.38 -3.64 -2.06
C GLU A 213 0.13 -2.74 -2.10
N GLY A 214 -0.02 -1.87 -1.10
CA GLY A 214 -0.90 -0.70 -1.23
C GLY A 214 -0.39 0.21 -2.36
N LEU A 215 -1.31 0.71 -3.19
CA LEU A 215 -0.99 1.29 -4.50
C LEU A 215 -0.53 2.75 -4.42
N ALA A 216 0.78 2.94 -4.24
CA ALA A 216 1.43 4.17 -3.80
C ALA A 216 1.06 5.47 -4.52
N LEU A 217 0.84 5.49 -5.85
CA LEU A 217 0.44 6.68 -6.62
C LEU A 217 -0.70 6.35 -7.60
N SER A 218 -1.81 5.87 -7.05
CA SER A 218 -2.94 5.35 -7.84
C SER A 218 -4.11 6.35 -7.93
N ALA A 219 -5.34 5.88 -7.72
CA ALA A 219 -6.58 6.63 -7.82
C ALA A 219 -6.95 7.44 -6.57
N HIS A 220 -6.16 7.36 -5.50
CA HIS A 220 -6.47 8.06 -4.25
C HIS A 220 -6.45 9.59 -4.49
N PRO A 221 -7.43 10.37 -3.98
CA PRO A 221 -7.49 11.81 -4.21
C PRO A 221 -6.30 12.58 -3.59
N LYS A 222 -5.71 12.04 -2.51
CA LYS A 222 -4.45 12.54 -1.94
C LYS A 222 -3.22 12.08 -2.73
N SER A 223 -3.40 11.33 -3.81
CA SER A 223 -2.38 10.77 -4.72
C SER A 223 -1.38 9.82 -4.05
N ARG A 224 -0.39 10.32 -3.28
CA ARG A 224 0.57 9.43 -2.61
C ARG A 224 -0.11 8.71 -1.46
N HIS A 225 -0.59 7.51 -1.71
CA HIS A 225 -1.39 6.76 -0.75
C HIS A 225 -1.29 5.28 -1.10
N GLY A 226 -0.75 4.47 -0.19
CA GLY A 226 -0.47 3.05 -0.45
C GLY A 226 -0.05 2.40 0.86
N TYR A 227 -1.05 2.14 1.70
CA TYR A 227 -0.86 1.89 3.12
C TYR A 227 -1.21 0.45 3.52
N GLY A 228 -0.47 -0.06 4.51
CA GLY A 228 -0.74 -1.38 5.08
C GLY A 228 -2.08 -1.43 5.80
N GLY A 229 -2.29 -0.57 6.80
CA GLY A 229 -3.54 -0.59 7.55
C GLY A 229 -3.58 0.23 8.83
N ILE A 230 -4.80 0.60 9.26
CA ILE A 230 -5.04 1.03 10.65
C ILE A 230 -5.44 -0.17 11.49
N TRP A 231 -4.65 -0.48 12.51
CA TRP A 231 -4.91 -1.58 13.46
C TRP A 231 -5.17 -1.00 14.85
N GLY A 232 -5.90 -1.71 15.70
CA GLY A 232 -6.08 -1.28 17.09
C GLY A 232 -7.41 -1.71 17.68
N GLY A 233 -7.71 -1.26 18.89
CA GLY A 233 -8.88 -1.65 19.65
C GLY A 233 -8.53 -2.21 21.02
N GLN A 234 -9.53 -2.74 21.71
CA GLN A 234 -9.41 -3.24 23.07
C GLN A 234 -9.22 -4.75 23.07
N GLN A 235 -8.12 -5.21 23.67
CA GLN A 235 -7.74 -6.61 23.69
C GLN A 235 -7.62 -7.17 22.26
N ASN A 236 -6.79 -6.57 21.42
CA ASN A 236 -6.58 -7.06 20.05
C ASN A 236 -5.18 -7.65 19.86
N THR A 237 -5.08 -8.71 19.06
CA THR A 237 -3.86 -9.44 18.77
C THR A 237 -3.59 -9.46 17.27
N TYR A 238 -2.37 -9.12 16.87
CA TYR A 238 -1.91 -9.21 15.50
C TYR A 238 -0.57 -9.95 15.48
N HIS A 239 -0.56 -11.19 14.98
CA HIS A 239 0.66 -12.00 15.04
C HIS A 239 0.91 -12.89 13.83
N HIS A 240 2.18 -13.18 13.56
CA HIS A 240 2.62 -13.99 12.42
C HIS A 240 2.11 -13.49 11.05
N ASN A 241 1.92 -12.18 10.90
CA ASN A 241 1.53 -11.60 9.62
C ASN A 241 2.77 -11.15 8.83
N LEU A 242 2.69 -11.25 7.50
CA LEU A 242 3.64 -10.63 6.59
C LEU A 242 3.07 -9.30 6.13
N ILE A 243 3.80 -8.21 6.37
CA ILE A 243 3.45 -6.87 5.92
C ILE A 243 4.56 -6.37 4.99
N ALA A 244 4.29 -6.29 3.69
CA ALA A 244 5.34 -6.11 2.68
C ALA A 244 5.00 -5.01 1.66
N HIS A 245 6.01 -4.25 1.22
CA HIS A 245 5.87 -3.27 0.14
C HIS A 245 4.71 -2.27 0.39
N GLN A 246 4.72 -1.60 1.54
CA GLN A 246 3.78 -0.49 1.80
C GLN A 246 4.54 0.83 1.95
N GLY A 247 3.93 1.91 1.49
CA GLY A 247 4.45 3.26 1.69
C GLY A 247 4.51 3.66 3.16
N GLY A 248 3.48 3.27 3.91
CA GLY A 248 3.36 3.55 5.33
C GLY A 248 2.27 2.71 5.99
N ARG A 249 2.01 2.99 7.26
CA ARG A 249 1.05 2.27 8.13
C ARG A 249 1.36 0.77 8.18
N GLN A 250 2.46 0.43 8.85
CA GLN A 250 2.97 -0.94 8.95
C GLN A 250 2.82 -1.62 10.34
N PRO A 251 1.70 -1.53 11.08
CA PRO A 251 0.47 -0.74 10.87
C PRO A 251 0.56 0.69 11.44
N ARG A 252 -0.50 1.48 11.27
CA ARG A 252 -0.80 2.60 12.18
C ARG A 252 -1.70 2.08 13.32
N PHE A 253 -1.32 2.28 14.57
CA PHE A 253 -2.21 2.02 15.69
C PHE A 253 -3.23 3.15 15.86
N GLY A 254 -4.50 2.86 15.61
CA GLY A 254 -5.59 3.84 15.63
C GLY A 254 -6.25 4.00 17.00
N TYR A 255 -6.29 5.23 17.50
CA TYR A 255 -7.14 5.61 18.63
C TYR A 255 -8.61 5.65 18.22
N THR A 256 -9.50 5.23 19.12
CA THR A 256 -10.94 5.38 18.98
C THR A 256 -11.52 5.90 20.29
N GLU A 257 -12.36 6.92 20.23
CA GLU A 257 -12.95 7.51 21.43
C GLU A 257 -13.76 6.47 22.22
N ASN A 258 -13.64 6.53 23.55
CA ASN A 258 -14.35 5.66 24.51
C ASN A 258 -14.00 4.17 24.41
N LEU A 259 -12.89 3.82 23.74
CA LEU A 259 -12.37 2.46 23.66
C LEU A 259 -10.92 2.44 24.16
N ASN A 260 -10.57 1.47 25.00
CA ASN A 260 -9.17 1.29 25.36
C ASN A 260 -8.38 0.82 24.14
N LEU A 261 -7.16 1.33 23.98
CA LEU A 261 -6.22 0.84 22.98
C LEU A 261 -5.21 -0.09 23.64
N GLU A 262 -5.46 -1.39 23.48
CA GLU A 262 -4.76 -2.50 24.14
C GLU A 262 -4.41 -3.57 23.09
N VAL A 263 -3.14 -3.64 22.70
CA VAL A 263 -2.72 -4.42 21.51
C VAL A 263 -1.51 -5.30 21.78
N ASP A 264 -1.58 -6.55 21.32
CA ASP A 264 -0.43 -7.42 21.08
C ASP A 264 -0.04 -7.38 19.60
N TYR A 265 1.18 -6.96 19.28
CA TYR A 265 1.74 -6.97 17.94
C TYR A 265 3.04 -7.76 17.95
N SER A 266 2.92 -9.06 17.67
CA SER A 266 3.98 -10.03 17.95
C SER A 266 4.31 -10.95 16.77
N ASN A 267 5.58 -11.35 16.62
CA ASN A 267 6.03 -12.31 15.60
C ASN A 267 5.69 -11.97 14.13
N ASN A 268 5.47 -10.69 13.80
CA ASN A 268 5.19 -10.27 12.41
C ASN A 268 6.49 -10.05 11.62
N VAL A 269 6.41 -10.14 10.30
CA VAL A 269 7.49 -9.78 9.37
C VAL A 269 7.11 -8.50 8.64
N ILE A 270 7.95 -7.48 8.75
CA ILE A 270 7.79 -6.20 8.08
C ILE A 270 8.89 -6.09 7.03
N TYR A 271 8.51 -5.95 5.76
CA TYR A 271 9.45 -5.89 4.64
C TYR A 271 9.21 -4.71 3.72
N ASP A 272 10.29 -4.07 3.27
CA ASP A 272 10.24 -2.96 2.31
C ASP A 272 9.26 -1.86 2.72
N HIS A 273 9.27 -1.50 4.02
CA HIS A 273 8.49 -0.38 4.53
C HIS A 273 9.07 0.91 3.98
N GLY A 274 8.28 1.66 3.20
CA GLY A 274 8.76 2.74 2.36
C GLY A 274 9.25 3.95 3.16
N TYR A 275 8.31 4.80 3.56
CA TYR A 275 8.61 6.13 4.09
C TYR A 275 8.17 6.34 5.54
N THR A 276 7.44 5.38 6.11
CA THR A 276 7.22 5.26 7.56
C THR A 276 7.30 3.78 7.99
N SER A 277 7.43 3.55 9.30
CA SER A 277 7.33 2.22 9.93
C SER A 277 6.01 2.11 10.70
N VAL A 278 5.95 1.34 11.77
CA VAL A 278 4.84 1.36 12.75
C VAL A 278 4.71 2.75 13.36
N TYR A 279 3.49 3.28 13.49
CA TYR A 279 3.25 4.57 14.15
C TYR A 279 1.84 4.69 14.77
N GLY A 280 1.54 5.84 15.40
CA GLY A 280 0.23 6.11 16.02
C GLY A 280 0.22 5.77 17.51
N GLY A 281 -0.88 5.20 17.98
CA GLY A 281 -1.08 4.78 19.37
C GLY A 281 -1.28 5.93 20.34
N GLU A 282 -1.93 7.00 19.88
CA GLU A 282 -2.25 8.15 20.71
C GLU A 282 -3.02 7.70 21.96
N TRP A 283 -2.51 8.07 23.15
CA TRP A 283 -3.09 7.72 24.45
C TRP A 283 -3.31 6.22 24.71
N ALA A 284 -2.56 5.35 24.05
CA ALA A 284 -2.71 3.91 24.23
C ALA A 284 -2.59 3.47 25.70
N ASN A 285 -3.51 2.60 26.14
CA ASN A 285 -3.48 1.98 27.47
C ASN A 285 -2.26 1.05 27.58
N GLY A 286 -1.97 0.32 26.50
CA GLY A 286 -0.79 -0.53 26.38
C GLY A 286 -0.67 -1.20 25.01
N ILE A 287 0.49 -1.05 24.35
CA ILE A 287 0.80 -1.75 23.10
C ILE A 287 2.11 -2.52 23.28
N ASN A 288 2.07 -3.82 22.96
CA ASN A 288 3.22 -4.70 22.91
C ASN A 288 3.72 -4.84 21.48
N ILE A 289 5.01 -4.57 21.23
CA ILE A 289 5.68 -4.79 19.95
C ILE A 289 6.82 -5.79 20.20
N VAL A 290 6.57 -7.08 19.97
CA VAL A 290 7.45 -8.15 20.46
C VAL A 290 7.85 -9.17 19.39
N GLY A 291 9.13 -9.50 19.28
CA GLY A 291 9.56 -10.63 18.44
C GLY A 291 9.31 -10.43 16.93
N ASN A 292 9.09 -9.20 16.46
CA ASN A 292 8.87 -8.91 15.05
C ASN A 292 10.21 -8.81 14.29
N TYR A 293 10.20 -9.17 13.00
CA TYR A 293 11.35 -9.09 12.12
C TYR A 293 11.16 -7.96 11.10
N TYR A 294 12.00 -6.92 11.16
CA TYR A 294 11.99 -5.80 10.23
C TYR A 294 13.13 -5.97 9.23
N LYS A 295 12.81 -5.94 7.95
CA LYS A 295 13.77 -6.02 6.86
C LYS A 295 13.57 -4.85 5.90
N PRO A 296 14.44 -3.82 5.96
CA PRO A 296 14.46 -2.76 4.95
C PRO A 296 14.59 -3.37 3.54
N GLY A 297 13.84 -2.81 2.59
CA GLY A 297 13.87 -3.23 1.19
C GLY A 297 14.31 -2.11 0.25
N PRO A 298 14.26 -2.32 -1.07
CA PRO A 298 14.70 -1.34 -2.06
C PRO A 298 14.00 0.03 -1.97
N THR A 299 12.74 0.06 -1.53
CA THR A 299 11.97 1.29 -1.37
C THR A 299 12.20 1.99 -0.05
N THR A 300 12.64 1.26 0.99
CA THR A 300 12.83 1.80 2.34
C THR A 300 13.80 2.97 2.35
N LEU A 301 13.35 4.11 2.88
CA LEU A 301 14.22 5.28 3.05
C LEU A 301 15.30 5.00 4.11
N PRO A 302 16.57 5.43 3.90
CA PRO A 302 17.66 5.17 4.85
C PRO A 302 17.37 5.62 6.29
N GLU A 303 16.69 6.76 6.46
CA GLU A 303 16.32 7.27 7.78
C GLU A 303 15.22 6.45 8.47
N VAL A 304 14.42 5.71 7.69
CA VAL A 304 13.32 4.85 8.16
C VAL A 304 13.78 3.41 8.39
N ALA A 305 14.85 2.96 7.71
CA ALA A 305 15.41 1.62 7.85
C ALA A 305 15.63 1.15 9.31
N PRO A 306 16.19 1.96 10.25
CA PRO A 306 16.38 1.53 11.63
C PRO A 306 15.12 1.64 12.53
N VAL A 307 13.99 2.12 12.01
CA VAL A 307 12.83 2.49 12.83
C VAL A 307 11.91 1.29 13.07
N VAL A 308 11.74 0.94 14.34
CA VAL A 308 10.76 -0.05 14.83
C VAL A 308 9.42 0.62 15.12
N LEU A 309 9.44 1.80 15.73
CA LEU A 309 8.24 2.53 16.17
C LEU A 309 8.45 4.03 16.03
N SER A 310 7.52 4.73 15.39
CA SER A 310 7.37 6.18 15.47
C SER A 310 6.15 6.52 16.31
N ALA A 311 6.33 6.57 17.63
CA ALA A 311 5.21 6.79 18.52
C ALA A 311 4.64 8.20 18.33
N ASN A 312 3.31 8.30 18.33
CA ASN A 312 2.64 9.60 18.35
C ASN A 312 2.44 10.05 19.80
N ARG A 313 1.43 10.88 20.08
CA ARG A 313 1.25 11.55 21.36
C ARG A 313 0.92 10.58 22.52
N GLY A 314 1.87 10.41 23.44
CA GLY A 314 1.66 9.68 24.70
C GLY A 314 1.53 8.16 24.53
N GLY A 315 0.72 7.54 25.38
CA GLY A 315 0.49 6.09 25.37
C GLY A 315 1.57 5.28 26.09
N ALA A 316 1.25 4.03 26.40
CA ALA A 316 2.13 3.07 27.06
C ALA A 316 2.59 1.96 26.12
N TRP A 317 3.89 1.69 26.10
CA TRP A 317 4.51 0.85 25.07
C TRP A 317 5.52 -0.11 25.68
N TYR A 318 5.42 -1.39 25.32
CA TYR A 318 6.48 -2.37 25.53
C TYR A 318 7.07 -2.74 24.16
N VAL A 319 8.39 -2.56 23.98
CA VAL A 319 9.08 -2.87 22.73
C VAL A 319 10.29 -3.75 23.05
N GLY A 320 10.28 -5.01 22.61
CA GLY A 320 11.35 -5.95 22.95
C GLY A 320 11.47 -7.15 22.00
N GLY A 321 12.66 -7.74 21.90
CA GLY A 321 12.90 -8.95 21.11
C GLY A 321 12.76 -8.79 19.59
N ASN A 322 12.58 -7.57 19.08
CA ASN A 322 12.49 -7.30 17.65
C ASN A 322 13.88 -7.32 17.00
N GLN A 323 13.95 -7.79 15.76
CA GLN A 323 15.17 -7.80 14.96
C GLN A 323 15.01 -6.87 13.77
N VAL A 324 16.05 -6.09 13.47
CA VAL A 324 16.10 -5.18 12.33
C VAL A 324 17.32 -5.53 11.47
N ASP A 325 17.07 -6.04 10.27
CA ASP A 325 18.11 -6.45 9.34
C ASP A 325 18.98 -5.25 8.93
N GLY A 326 20.29 -5.45 8.86
CA GLY A 326 21.26 -4.37 8.64
C GLY A 326 21.50 -3.42 9.83
N HIS A 327 20.76 -3.55 10.94
CA HIS A 327 20.83 -2.67 12.12
C HIS A 327 21.02 -3.46 13.43
N PRO A 328 22.21 -4.09 13.63
CA PRO A 328 22.49 -4.89 14.82
C PRO A 328 22.38 -4.10 16.12
N GLU A 329 22.59 -2.79 16.06
CA GLU A 329 22.51 -1.89 17.21
C GLU A 329 21.07 -1.62 17.68
N VAL A 330 20.11 -1.63 16.76
CA VAL A 330 18.67 -1.58 17.07
C VAL A 330 18.18 -2.97 17.50
N THR A 331 18.68 -4.02 16.87
CA THR A 331 18.38 -5.42 17.24
C THR A 331 18.81 -5.71 18.69
N ALA A 332 20.00 -5.28 19.09
CA ALA A 332 20.49 -5.44 20.46
C ALA A 332 19.71 -4.59 21.47
N HIS A 333 19.26 -3.40 21.07
CA HIS A 333 18.60 -2.42 21.93
C HIS A 333 17.44 -1.73 21.19
N ASN A 334 16.26 -2.34 21.18
CA ASN A 334 15.11 -1.86 20.39
C ASN A 334 14.70 -0.41 20.67
N ARG A 335 15.00 0.12 21.87
CA ARG A 335 14.79 1.54 22.21
C ARG A 335 15.44 2.52 21.22
N ARG A 336 16.54 2.12 20.57
CA ARG A 336 17.22 2.92 19.55
C ARG A 336 16.44 3.06 18.25
N GLY A 337 15.49 2.15 18.01
CA GLY A 337 14.57 2.19 16.86
C GLY A 337 13.26 2.93 17.17
N ILE A 338 13.13 3.58 18.32
CA ILE A 338 11.95 4.37 18.70
C ILE A 338 12.19 5.85 18.36
N ARG A 339 11.30 6.43 17.55
CA ARG A 339 11.18 7.89 17.41
C ARG A 339 10.16 8.41 18.41
N TYR A 340 10.58 9.35 19.24
CA TYR A 340 9.78 9.89 20.32
C TYR A 340 9.03 11.17 19.89
N PRO A 341 7.77 11.36 20.32
CA PRO A 341 7.03 12.59 20.11
C PRO A 341 7.49 13.69 21.07
N ILE A 342 7.09 14.93 20.79
CA ILE A 342 7.13 16.01 21.78
C ILE A 342 6.23 15.62 22.96
N GLY A 343 6.77 15.65 24.18
CA GLY A 343 6.09 15.19 25.40
C GLY A 343 6.37 13.73 25.77
N GLY A 344 7.03 12.95 24.90
CA GLY A 344 7.44 11.57 25.18
C GLY A 344 6.30 10.55 25.22
N ILE A 345 6.65 9.33 25.62
CA ILE A 345 5.75 8.18 25.81
C ILE A 345 6.08 7.49 27.14
N ARG A 346 5.18 6.62 27.62
CA ARG A 346 5.45 5.75 28.76
C ARG A 346 6.01 4.41 28.27
N GLU A 347 7.32 4.22 28.38
CA GLU A 347 7.94 2.91 28.14
C GLU A 347 7.66 1.98 29.32
N LEU A 348 7.28 0.74 29.02
CA LEU A 348 7.01 -0.32 30.00
C LEU A 348 8.22 -1.25 30.08
N ASP A 349 8.57 -1.71 31.28
CA ASP A 349 9.67 -2.66 31.49
C ASP A 349 9.28 -4.12 31.18
N LYS A 350 7.97 -4.40 31.09
CA LYS A 350 7.39 -5.71 30.77
C LYS A 350 6.18 -5.54 29.85
N PRO A 351 5.79 -6.59 29.10
CA PRO A 351 4.59 -6.54 28.29
C PRO A 351 3.37 -6.07 29.08
N PHE A 352 2.55 -5.22 28.45
CA PHE A 352 1.23 -4.88 28.94
C PHE A 352 0.37 -6.16 29.01
N PRO A 353 -0.33 -6.41 30.12
CA PRO A 353 -1.08 -7.65 30.28
C PRO A 353 -2.35 -7.62 29.43
N LEU A 354 -2.45 -8.57 28.51
CA LEU A 354 -3.67 -8.89 27.77
C LEU A 354 -4.25 -10.21 28.29
N THR A 355 -5.57 -10.37 28.16
CA THR A 355 -6.30 -11.56 28.65
C THR A 355 -5.81 -12.82 27.95
N GLU A 356 -5.69 -12.75 26.62
CA GLU A 356 -5.22 -13.84 25.78
C GLU A 356 -3.87 -13.45 25.16
N GLN A 357 -2.86 -14.30 25.35
CA GLN A 357 -1.50 -14.07 24.87
C GLN A 357 -1.12 -15.09 23.80
N VAL A 358 -0.23 -14.68 22.90
CA VAL A 358 0.37 -15.56 21.90
C VAL A 358 1.75 -16.03 22.36
N GLU A 359 2.20 -17.18 21.86
CA GLU A 359 3.58 -17.60 22.10
C GLU A 359 4.54 -16.69 21.32
N VAL A 360 5.37 -15.93 22.04
CA VAL A 360 6.39 -15.08 21.43
C VAL A 360 7.58 -15.92 20.99
N GLN A 361 7.94 -15.81 19.71
CA GLN A 361 9.10 -16.47 19.12
C GLN A 361 10.30 -15.52 19.06
N ALA A 362 11.50 -16.09 18.89
CA ALA A 362 12.62 -15.29 18.41
C ALA A 362 12.29 -14.75 17.01
N ALA A 363 12.58 -13.47 16.75
CA ALA A 363 12.20 -12.81 15.49
C ALA A 363 12.68 -13.56 14.23
N ALA A 364 13.88 -14.17 14.25
CA ALA A 364 14.37 -14.98 13.14
C ALA A 364 13.56 -16.28 12.92
N LYS A 365 12.98 -16.88 13.97
CA LYS A 365 12.08 -18.03 13.83
C LYS A 365 10.72 -17.60 13.29
N ALA A 366 10.21 -16.47 13.80
CA ALA A 366 8.98 -15.86 13.28
C ALA A 366 9.13 -15.55 11.78
N TYR A 367 10.28 -15.02 11.35
CA TYR A 367 10.58 -14.79 9.94
C TYR A 367 10.37 -16.03 9.06
N GLU A 368 10.99 -17.16 9.40
CA GLU A 368 10.84 -18.38 8.59
C GLU A 368 9.42 -18.95 8.66
N ALA A 369 8.79 -18.92 9.84
CA ALA A 369 7.43 -19.41 10.02
C ALA A 369 6.43 -18.61 9.18
N VAL A 370 6.51 -17.27 9.21
CA VAL A 370 5.63 -16.37 8.46
C VAL A 370 5.81 -16.56 6.96
N LEU A 371 7.04 -16.61 6.46
CA LEU A 371 7.28 -16.80 5.02
C LEU A 371 6.86 -18.17 4.50
N ALA A 372 6.78 -19.18 5.36
CA ALA A 372 6.25 -20.48 4.99
C ALA A 372 4.71 -20.48 4.94
N ASN A 373 4.06 -19.89 5.95
CA ASN A 373 2.65 -20.17 6.23
C ASN A 373 1.69 -19.00 5.95
N ALA A 374 2.13 -17.75 5.97
CA ALA A 374 1.19 -16.62 5.90
C ALA A 374 0.48 -16.48 4.55
N GLY A 375 -0.75 -15.98 4.56
CA GLY A 375 -1.61 -15.69 3.41
C GLY A 375 -2.57 -16.82 3.06
N ALA A 376 -3.34 -16.62 2.00
CA ALA A 376 -4.24 -17.63 1.44
C ALA A 376 -3.43 -18.74 0.75
N ILE A 377 -2.96 -19.70 1.54
CA ILE A 377 -2.19 -20.86 1.08
C ILE A 377 -3.06 -22.07 0.70
N LEU A 378 -4.35 -22.03 1.06
CA LEU A 378 -5.35 -23.02 0.68
C LEU A 378 -6.37 -22.40 -0.28
N PRO A 379 -6.82 -23.15 -1.29
CA PRO A 379 -6.31 -24.47 -1.70
C PRO A 379 -4.85 -24.46 -2.18
N ARG A 380 -4.37 -23.28 -2.59
CA ARG A 380 -2.99 -23.04 -3.04
C ARG A 380 -2.59 -21.61 -2.75
N ARG A 381 -1.29 -21.33 -2.58
CA ARG A 381 -0.73 -19.96 -2.65
C ARG A 381 -0.61 -19.53 -4.10
N ASP A 382 -1.19 -18.38 -4.46
CA ASP A 382 -1.15 -17.92 -5.86
C ASP A 382 0.18 -17.25 -6.25
N ALA A 383 0.29 -16.92 -7.54
CA ALA A 383 1.51 -16.38 -8.12
C ALA A 383 1.93 -15.01 -7.56
N ALA A 384 0.98 -14.19 -7.10
CA ALA A 384 1.27 -12.86 -6.57
C ALA A 384 1.80 -12.97 -5.14
N ASP A 385 1.16 -13.74 -4.27
CA ASP A 385 1.64 -13.95 -2.89
C ASP A 385 2.98 -14.70 -2.89
N ALA A 386 3.16 -15.67 -3.80
CA ALA A 386 4.44 -16.36 -3.97
C ALA A 386 5.57 -15.42 -4.41
N ARG A 387 5.26 -14.41 -5.24
CA ARG A 387 6.22 -13.36 -5.58
C ARG A 387 6.61 -12.54 -4.37
N VAL A 388 5.63 -12.05 -3.60
CA VAL A 388 5.88 -11.23 -2.40
C VAL A 388 6.76 -11.99 -1.41
N VAL A 389 6.49 -13.27 -1.14
CA VAL A 389 7.36 -14.10 -0.29
C VAL A 389 8.77 -14.23 -0.86
N ASN A 390 8.91 -14.43 -2.18
CA ASN A 390 10.22 -14.48 -2.83
C ASN A 390 10.96 -13.13 -2.80
N ASP A 391 10.25 -12.02 -2.92
CA ASP A 391 10.78 -10.67 -2.81
C ASP A 391 11.38 -10.45 -1.40
N VAL A 392 10.65 -10.86 -0.36
CA VAL A 392 11.13 -10.80 1.03
C VAL A 392 12.39 -11.65 1.22
N ARG A 393 12.44 -12.87 0.66
CA ARG A 393 13.63 -13.73 0.76
C ARG A 393 14.84 -13.12 0.06
N ASN A 394 14.64 -12.57 -1.14
CA ASN A 394 15.72 -12.09 -1.98
C ASN A 394 16.11 -10.63 -1.75
N GLY A 395 15.34 -9.87 -0.96
CA GLY A 395 15.58 -8.44 -0.79
C GLY A 395 15.26 -7.64 -2.06
N THR A 396 14.25 -8.06 -2.82
CA THR A 396 13.83 -7.46 -4.09
C THR A 396 12.40 -6.90 -4.01
N GLY A 397 11.89 -6.32 -5.08
CA GLY A 397 10.56 -5.71 -5.12
C GLY A 397 10.60 -4.20 -4.90
N ARG A 398 9.42 -3.59 -4.87
CA ARG A 398 9.22 -2.15 -4.69
C ARG A 398 7.78 -1.83 -4.35
N LEU A 399 7.51 -0.59 -3.94
CA LEU A 399 6.17 -0.02 -4.03
C LEU A 399 5.72 0.10 -5.49
N ILE A 400 4.45 -0.23 -5.71
CA ILE A 400 3.81 -0.22 -7.02
C ILE A 400 2.68 0.80 -7.06
N ASN A 401 2.38 1.32 -8.23
CA ASN A 401 1.27 2.26 -8.45
C ASN A 401 0.02 1.57 -8.97
N SER A 402 0.16 0.35 -9.48
CA SER A 402 -0.92 -0.47 -10.02
C SER A 402 -0.54 -1.94 -9.94
N GLN A 403 -1.52 -2.82 -9.73
CA GLN A 403 -1.34 -4.27 -9.86
C GLN A 403 -0.79 -4.67 -11.24
N LYS A 404 -0.97 -3.84 -12.27
CA LYS A 404 -0.43 -4.06 -13.62
C LYS A 404 1.09 -4.06 -13.65
N GLU A 405 1.76 -3.37 -12.74
CA GLU A 405 3.22 -3.31 -12.69
C GLU A 405 3.85 -4.65 -12.30
N VAL A 406 3.06 -5.55 -11.71
CA VAL A 406 3.47 -6.87 -11.21
C VAL A 406 2.76 -8.03 -11.91
N GLY A 407 2.21 -7.81 -13.10
CA GLY A 407 1.56 -8.86 -13.90
C GLY A 407 0.03 -8.93 -13.79
N GLY A 408 -0.58 -8.03 -13.01
CA GLY A 408 -2.04 -7.97 -12.83
C GLY A 408 -2.60 -9.07 -11.92
N PHE A 409 -3.92 -9.21 -11.93
CA PHE A 409 -4.61 -10.26 -11.17
C PHE A 409 -4.23 -11.66 -11.69
N PRO A 410 -3.73 -12.57 -10.83
CA PRO A 410 -3.56 -13.96 -11.20
C PRO A 410 -4.89 -14.56 -11.65
N ALA A 411 -4.88 -15.24 -12.79
CA ALA A 411 -6.02 -16.07 -13.17
C ALA A 411 -6.11 -17.25 -12.19
N LEU A 412 -7.24 -17.37 -11.50
CA LEU A 412 -7.52 -18.49 -10.62
C LEU A 412 -8.22 -19.58 -11.42
N VAL A 413 -7.61 -20.76 -11.51
CA VAL A 413 -8.16 -21.89 -12.24
C VAL A 413 -9.27 -22.54 -11.42
N THR A 414 -10.41 -22.77 -12.09
CA THR A 414 -11.54 -23.48 -11.50
C THR A 414 -11.36 -25.00 -11.59
N ALA A 415 -11.81 -25.71 -10.56
CA ALA A 415 -11.98 -27.15 -10.60
C ALA A 415 -13.40 -27.52 -10.16
N GLU A 416 -13.79 -28.77 -10.40
CA GLU A 416 -15.05 -29.30 -9.91
C GLU A 416 -15.02 -29.42 -8.38
N ALA A 417 -16.10 -29.00 -7.73
CA ALA A 417 -16.25 -29.20 -6.29
C ALA A 417 -16.42 -30.70 -5.98
N PRO A 418 -15.84 -31.22 -4.89
CA PRO A 418 -16.08 -32.60 -4.46
C PRO A 418 -17.57 -32.88 -4.27
N VAL A 419 -18.04 -34.07 -4.63
CA VAL A 419 -19.44 -34.47 -4.41
C VAL A 419 -19.77 -34.41 -2.92
N ASP A 420 -20.93 -33.83 -2.62
CA ASP A 420 -21.56 -33.67 -1.31
C ASP A 420 -23.06 -33.87 -1.58
N SER A 421 -23.54 -35.07 -1.25
CA SER A 421 -24.84 -35.57 -1.70
C SER A 421 -26.03 -35.04 -0.90
N ASP A 422 -25.82 -34.60 0.34
CA ASP A 422 -26.86 -34.01 1.20
C ASP A 422 -26.67 -32.52 1.49
N HIS A 423 -25.63 -31.91 0.92
CA HIS A 423 -25.35 -30.48 0.95
C HIS A 423 -25.06 -29.94 2.35
N ASP A 424 -24.40 -30.75 3.18
CA ASP A 424 -24.02 -30.39 4.54
C ASP A 424 -22.62 -29.76 4.65
N GLY A 425 -21.94 -29.57 3.52
CA GLY A 425 -20.62 -28.94 3.42
C GLY A 425 -19.45 -29.90 3.63
N ILE A 426 -19.72 -31.19 3.84
CA ILE A 426 -18.71 -32.25 3.92
C ILE A 426 -18.80 -33.12 2.66
N PRO A 427 -17.67 -33.39 1.98
CA PRO A 427 -17.68 -34.31 0.85
C PRO A 427 -17.97 -35.76 1.26
N ASP A 428 -18.72 -36.49 0.42
CA ASP A 428 -19.10 -37.90 0.64
C ASP A 428 -17.91 -38.79 1.00
N TRP A 429 -16.75 -38.56 0.37
CA TRP A 429 -15.55 -39.36 0.61
C TRP A 429 -14.99 -39.17 2.03
N TRP A 430 -15.11 -37.96 2.59
CA TRP A 430 -14.62 -37.65 3.91
C TRP A 430 -15.56 -38.23 4.96
N GLU A 431 -16.86 -38.12 4.73
CA GLU A 431 -17.87 -38.74 5.58
C GLU A 431 -17.69 -40.25 5.69
N GLN A 432 -17.58 -40.95 4.56
CA GLN A 432 -17.35 -42.39 4.53
C GLN A 432 -16.06 -42.78 5.28
N ALA A 433 -15.00 -41.99 5.11
CA ALA A 433 -13.73 -42.21 5.80
C ALA A 433 -13.81 -42.02 7.31
N ASN A 434 -14.79 -41.23 7.80
CA ASN A 434 -15.00 -40.94 9.21
C ASN A 434 -16.25 -41.64 9.80
N GLY A 435 -16.87 -42.57 9.08
CA GLY A 435 -18.01 -43.37 9.55
C GLY A 435 -19.34 -42.60 9.60
N LEU A 436 -19.46 -41.53 8.82
CA LEU A 436 -20.65 -40.71 8.63
C LEU A 436 -21.47 -41.21 7.42
N ASN A 437 -22.68 -40.68 7.23
CA ASN A 437 -23.58 -41.12 6.19
C ASN A 437 -23.80 -39.99 5.17
N PRO A 438 -23.32 -40.13 3.91
CA PRO A 438 -23.45 -39.10 2.87
C PRO A 438 -24.85 -38.71 2.40
N ASN A 439 -25.89 -39.12 3.13
CA ASN A 439 -27.27 -38.75 2.88
C ASN A 439 -27.97 -38.29 4.18
N ASP A 440 -27.23 -38.03 5.26
CA ASP A 440 -27.71 -37.54 6.56
C ASP A 440 -27.09 -36.17 6.88
N PRO A 441 -27.71 -35.05 6.45
CA PRO A 441 -27.13 -33.72 6.61
C PRO A 441 -27.07 -33.24 8.07
N SER A 442 -27.61 -34.03 9.01
CA SER A 442 -27.49 -33.73 10.44
C SER A 442 -26.11 -34.05 11.00
N ASP A 443 -25.30 -34.82 10.27
CA ASP A 443 -24.06 -35.35 10.79
C ASP A 443 -22.90 -34.33 10.78
N ALA A 444 -22.88 -33.39 9.84
CA ALA A 444 -22.04 -32.20 9.89
C ALA A 444 -22.08 -31.46 11.23
N GLN A 445 -23.24 -31.43 11.89
CA GLN A 445 -23.43 -30.71 13.16
C GLN A 445 -23.24 -31.58 14.41
N LYS A 446 -23.02 -32.89 14.27
CA LYS A 446 -22.74 -33.78 15.41
C LYS A 446 -21.39 -33.38 16.02
N ILE A 447 -21.34 -33.31 17.35
CA ILE A 447 -20.11 -33.00 18.09
C ILE A 447 -19.24 -34.25 18.18
N ALA A 448 -18.03 -34.15 17.63
CA ALA A 448 -17.01 -35.18 17.73
C ALA A 448 -16.35 -35.19 19.12
N PRO A 449 -15.60 -36.24 19.50
CA PRO A 449 -14.99 -36.36 20.82
C PRO A 449 -14.04 -35.22 21.21
N ASN A 450 -13.50 -34.48 20.23
CA ASN A 450 -12.63 -33.32 20.45
C ASN A 450 -13.41 -32.00 20.70
N GLY A 451 -14.74 -32.03 20.71
CA GLY A 451 -15.60 -30.88 20.99
C GLY A 451 -15.99 -30.03 19.77
N TYR A 452 -15.38 -30.28 18.61
CA TYR A 452 -15.74 -29.64 17.34
C TYR A 452 -16.85 -30.41 16.62
N THR A 453 -17.60 -29.75 15.73
CA THR A 453 -18.52 -30.47 14.83
C THR A 453 -17.73 -31.28 13.79
N TYR A 454 -18.35 -32.27 13.16
CA TYR A 454 -17.71 -32.99 12.05
C TYR A 454 -17.39 -32.08 10.86
N LEU A 455 -18.24 -31.08 10.58
CA LEU A 455 -17.93 -30.06 9.57
C LEU A 455 -16.65 -29.31 9.91
N GLU A 456 -16.49 -28.86 11.15
CA GLU A 456 -15.26 -28.20 11.58
C GLU A 456 -14.03 -29.12 11.51
N ASN A 457 -14.19 -30.41 11.83
CA ASN A 457 -13.12 -31.38 11.66
C ASN A 457 -12.73 -31.57 10.19
N TYR A 458 -13.70 -31.60 9.28
CA TYR A 458 -13.44 -31.60 7.85
C TYR A 458 -12.66 -30.35 7.44
N LEU A 459 -13.16 -29.16 7.79
CA LEU A 459 -12.51 -27.88 7.47
C LEU A 459 -11.06 -27.79 7.95
N ASN A 460 -10.76 -28.36 9.12
CA ASN A 460 -9.43 -28.37 9.71
C ASN A 460 -8.53 -29.52 9.21
N SER A 461 -9.10 -30.51 8.51
CA SER A 461 -8.34 -31.59 7.86
C SER A 461 -7.78 -31.20 6.49
N ILE A 462 -8.28 -30.11 5.90
CA ILE A 462 -7.80 -29.59 4.60
C ILE A 462 -6.41 -29.01 4.80
N VAL A 463 -5.42 -29.60 4.13
CA VAL A 463 -4.00 -29.21 4.22
C VAL A 463 -3.44 -28.88 2.84
N PRO A 464 -2.44 -27.98 2.75
CA PRO A 464 -1.90 -27.54 1.46
C PRO A 464 -1.14 -28.67 0.76
N ASN A 465 -1.11 -28.61 -0.57
CA ASN A 465 -0.29 -29.54 -1.36
C ASN A 465 1.21 -29.36 -1.00
N PRO A 466 1.93 -30.45 -0.64
CA PRO A 466 3.31 -30.37 -0.16
C PRO A 466 4.34 -29.95 -1.22
N VAL A 467 3.98 -29.90 -2.51
CA VAL A 467 4.94 -29.60 -3.59
C VAL A 467 5.47 -28.16 -3.52
N GLY A 468 4.67 -27.19 -3.04
CA GLY A 468 5.07 -25.77 -2.95
C GLY A 468 5.15 -25.04 -4.30
N ASN A 469 5.36 -23.73 -4.30
CA ASN A 469 5.41 -22.92 -5.53
C ASN A 469 6.75 -23.05 -6.28
N PRO A 470 6.78 -23.03 -7.64
CA PRO A 470 8.02 -23.01 -8.41
C PRO A 470 8.82 -21.73 -8.18
N THR A 471 10.09 -21.70 -8.58
CA THR A 471 10.89 -20.48 -8.60
C THR A 471 10.97 -19.91 -10.02
N VAL A 472 11.01 -18.58 -10.13
CA VAL A 472 11.24 -17.88 -11.39
C VAL A 472 11.99 -16.58 -11.17
N ARG A 473 12.92 -16.27 -12.06
CA ARG A 473 13.67 -15.02 -12.08
C ARG A 473 13.83 -14.56 -13.52
N LEU A 474 13.29 -13.39 -13.84
CA LEU A 474 13.56 -12.75 -15.12
C LEU A 474 15.05 -12.45 -15.23
N THR A 475 15.69 -12.83 -16.34
CA THR A 475 17.13 -12.63 -16.58
C THR A 475 17.41 -11.59 -17.66
N SER A 476 16.51 -11.45 -18.63
CA SER A 476 16.54 -10.42 -19.68
C SER A 476 15.14 -9.86 -19.89
N PRO A 477 14.95 -8.53 -19.97
CA PRO A 477 15.99 -7.48 -19.90
C PRO A 477 16.63 -7.34 -18.53
N ALA A 478 17.76 -6.63 -18.46
CA ALA A 478 18.28 -6.12 -17.18
C ALA A 478 17.30 -5.09 -16.59
N ASP A 479 17.33 -4.90 -15.27
CA ASP A 479 16.51 -3.86 -14.66
C ASP A 479 16.99 -2.47 -15.09
N ASN A 480 16.05 -1.59 -15.43
CA ASN A 480 16.28 -0.28 -16.02
C ASN A 480 17.07 -0.30 -17.36
N GLU A 481 16.99 -1.40 -18.13
CA GLU A 481 17.63 -1.47 -19.44
C GLU A 481 17.06 -0.43 -20.40
N VAL A 482 17.95 0.32 -21.07
CA VAL A 482 17.56 1.29 -22.11
C VAL A 482 17.86 0.73 -23.49
N VAL A 483 16.81 0.57 -24.30
CA VAL A 483 16.93 0.19 -25.71
C VAL A 483 16.60 1.40 -26.59
N ALA A 484 17.64 2.05 -27.10
CA ALA A 484 17.50 3.18 -28.03
C ALA A 484 17.65 2.73 -29.48
N ARG A 485 16.65 3.00 -30.32
CA ARG A 485 16.64 2.66 -31.76
C ARG A 485 15.97 3.77 -32.57
N ARG A 486 16.23 3.80 -33.88
CA ARG A 486 15.50 4.70 -34.80
C ARG A 486 14.07 4.24 -35.09
N THR A 487 13.81 2.95 -34.99
CA THR A 487 12.51 2.31 -35.21
C THR A 487 12.21 1.32 -34.09
N ALA A 488 10.96 0.87 -33.97
CA ALA A 488 10.55 -0.12 -32.98
C ALA A 488 11.44 -1.41 -33.05
N PRO A 489 12.10 -1.82 -31.96
CA PRO A 489 12.94 -3.03 -31.93
C PRO A 489 12.13 -4.32 -31.77
N ASN A 490 12.79 -5.45 -32.07
CA ASN A 490 12.43 -6.76 -31.55
C ASN A 490 13.35 -7.09 -30.36
N LEU A 491 12.79 -7.54 -29.23
CA LEU A 491 13.50 -7.78 -27.97
C LEU A 491 13.36 -9.24 -27.55
N THR A 492 14.38 -9.77 -26.87
CA THR A 492 14.32 -11.11 -26.26
C THR A 492 14.04 -11.01 -24.77
N LEU A 493 12.99 -11.68 -24.31
CA LEU A 493 12.71 -11.87 -22.89
C LEU A 493 13.16 -13.27 -22.48
N SER A 494 13.86 -13.38 -21.34
CA SER A 494 14.40 -14.64 -20.84
C SER A 494 14.21 -14.75 -19.33
N ALA A 495 13.98 -15.97 -18.83
CA ALA A 495 13.87 -16.25 -17.40
C ALA A 495 14.50 -17.58 -17.02
N ASP A 496 15.05 -17.64 -15.82
CA ASP A 496 15.40 -18.89 -15.16
C ASP A 496 14.21 -19.34 -14.31
N ALA A 497 13.82 -20.60 -14.42
CA ALA A 497 12.74 -21.17 -13.63
C ALA A 497 13.06 -22.61 -13.23
N ALA A 498 12.67 -22.99 -12.02
CA ALA A 498 12.79 -24.36 -11.53
C ALA A 498 11.50 -24.80 -10.84
N PRO A 499 11.11 -26.08 -10.97
CA PRO A 499 10.00 -26.60 -10.19
C PRO A 499 10.39 -26.66 -8.72
N ALA A 500 9.39 -26.62 -7.84
CA ALA A 500 9.61 -26.97 -6.45
C ALA A 500 10.00 -28.46 -6.31
N LYS A 501 10.51 -28.87 -5.15
CA LYS A 501 11.04 -30.22 -4.93
C LYS A 501 9.95 -31.28 -5.19
N GLY A 502 10.18 -32.14 -6.18
CA GLY A 502 9.21 -33.18 -6.59
C GLY A 502 8.19 -32.72 -7.63
N GLY A 503 8.21 -31.45 -8.03
CA GLY A 503 7.36 -30.89 -9.08
C GLY A 503 7.97 -30.96 -10.48
N GLN A 504 7.17 -30.58 -11.48
CA GLN A 504 7.60 -30.41 -12.88
C GLN A 504 7.01 -29.14 -13.45
N LEU A 505 7.82 -28.31 -14.12
CA LEU A 505 7.32 -27.12 -14.81
C LEU A 505 6.46 -27.48 -16.02
N ALA A 506 5.38 -26.74 -16.23
CA ALA A 506 4.54 -26.82 -17.41
C ALA A 506 4.89 -25.71 -18.42
N LYS A 507 5.07 -24.48 -17.94
CA LYS A 507 5.33 -23.30 -18.79
C LYS A 507 5.96 -22.13 -18.02
N VAL A 508 6.57 -21.21 -18.76
CA VAL A 508 6.93 -19.87 -18.33
C VAL A 508 6.27 -18.86 -19.28
N GLU A 509 5.44 -17.98 -18.71
CA GLU A 509 4.74 -16.90 -19.42
C GLU A 509 5.48 -15.57 -19.18
N PHE A 510 5.56 -14.70 -20.18
CA PHE A 510 6.22 -13.39 -20.08
C PHE A 510 5.20 -12.27 -20.29
N PHE A 511 5.27 -11.22 -19.46
CA PHE A 511 4.30 -10.13 -19.42
C PHE A 511 4.97 -8.77 -19.60
N ALA A 512 4.24 -7.85 -20.22
CA ALA A 512 4.53 -6.41 -20.23
C ALA A 512 3.33 -5.68 -19.60
N GLY A 513 3.50 -5.24 -18.37
CA GLY A 513 2.40 -4.91 -17.47
C GLY A 513 1.60 -6.16 -17.13
N ASP A 514 0.29 -6.10 -17.31
CA ASP A 514 -0.67 -7.22 -17.19
C ASP A 514 -0.88 -7.99 -18.51
N LYS A 515 -0.24 -7.58 -19.60
CA LYS A 515 -0.43 -8.19 -20.93
C LYS A 515 0.55 -9.32 -21.17
N LEU A 516 0.04 -10.49 -21.49
CA LEU A 516 0.85 -11.63 -21.94
C LEU A 516 1.53 -11.29 -23.28
N VAL A 517 2.85 -11.38 -23.31
CA VAL A 517 3.68 -11.19 -24.50
C VAL A 517 3.93 -12.52 -25.20
N GLY A 518 4.17 -13.59 -24.44
CA GLY A 518 4.41 -14.92 -25.00
C GLY A 518 4.67 -15.98 -23.93
N THR A 519 4.71 -17.23 -24.37
CA THR A 519 4.86 -18.41 -23.50
C THR A 519 5.96 -19.32 -24.02
N ALA A 520 6.82 -19.80 -23.12
CA ALA A 520 7.82 -20.82 -23.38
C ALA A 520 7.49 -22.08 -22.58
N THR A 521 7.45 -23.25 -23.23
CA THR A 521 7.10 -24.54 -22.61
C THR A 521 8.31 -25.42 -22.31
N ALA A 522 9.52 -25.01 -22.69
CA ALA A 522 10.76 -25.73 -22.44
C ALA A 522 11.94 -24.77 -22.21
N ALA A 523 12.94 -25.24 -21.47
CA ALA A 523 14.19 -24.53 -21.27
C ALA A 523 15.06 -24.54 -22.56
N PRO A 524 15.84 -23.48 -22.85
CA PRO A 524 15.88 -22.20 -22.14
C PRO A 524 14.59 -21.40 -22.36
N TYR A 525 13.96 -20.94 -21.28
CA TYR A 525 12.70 -20.20 -21.34
C TYR A 525 12.94 -18.78 -21.86
N ARG A 526 12.60 -18.57 -23.14
CA ARG A 526 12.75 -17.28 -23.81
C ARG A 526 11.69 -17.07 -24.90
N ILE A 527 11.35 -15.82 -25.16
CA ILE A 527 10.45 -15.42 -26.25
C ILE A 527 10.98 -14.18 -26.99
N SER A 528 10.49 -13.95 -28.22
CA SER A 528 10.75 -12.72 -28.98
C SER A 528 9.53 -11.80 -28.89
N TRP A 529 9.73 -10.59 -28.38
CA TRP A 529 8.73 -9.52 -28.37
C TRP A 529 9.00 -8.57 -29.54
N ASN A 530 8.13 -8.59 -30.54
CA ASN A 530 8.37 -7.91 -31.81
C ASN A 530 7.72 -6.52 -31.86
N ASN A 531 8.35 -5.60 -32.61
CA ASN A 531 7.87 -4.24 -32.86
C ASN A 531 7.47 -3.48 -31.58
N VAL A 532 8.34 -3.54 -30.56
CA VAL A 532 8.08 -2.90 -29.27
C VAL A 532 8.06 -1.38 -29.45
N ALA A 533 6.94 -0.76 -29.08
CA ALA A 533 6.75 0.68 -29.24
C ALA A 533 7.64 1.48 -28.28
N ASP A 534 7.75 2.79 -28.54
CA ASP A 534 8.35 3.72 -27.58
C ASP A 534 7.56 3.72 -26.26
N GLY A 535 8.26 3.55 -25.14
CA GLY A 535 7.61 3.51 -23.83
C GLY A 535 8.50 2.96 -22.72
N THR A 536 8.00 3.02 -21.50
CA THR A 536 8.55 2.31 -20.34
C THR A 536 7.61 1.17 -20.01
N TYR A 537 8.16 -0.02 -19.79
CA TYR A 537 7.41 -1.24 -19.56
C TYR A 537 7.89 -1.94 -18.30
N TRP A 538 6.93 -2.41 -17.51
CA TRP A 538 7.16 -3.38 -16.44
C TRP A 538 7.16 -4.78 -17.03
N VAL A 539 8.29 -5.45 -17.05
CA VAL A 539 8.42 -6.79 -17.62
C VAL A 539 8.56 -7.82 -16.51
N SER A 540 7.81 -8.91 -16.59
CA SER A 540 7.88 -10.00 -15.61
C SER A 540 7.68 -11.37 -16.28
N ALA A 541 7.99 -12.43 -15.53
CA ALA A 541 7.74 -13.80 -15.95
C ALA A 541 6.93 -14.56 -14.90
N ARG A 542 6.09 -15.51 -15.33
CA ARG A 542 5.34 -16.41 -14.45
C ARG A 542 5.69 -17.85 -14.78
N ALA A 543 6.25 -18.58 -13.83
CA ALA A 543 6.43 -20.02 -13.95
C ALA A 543 5.21 -20.74 -13.36
N THR A 544 4.69 -21.72 -14.09
CA THR A 544 3.57 -22.58 -13.66
C THR A 544 3.99 -24.04 -13.76
N ASP A 545 3.74 -24.81 -12.70
CA ASP A 545 3.97 -26.25 -12.68
C ASP A 545 2.82 -27.04 -13.30
N LYS A 546 2.96 -28.36 -13.42
CA LYS A 546 1.92 -29.25 -13.97
C LYS A 546 0.71 -29.43 -13.07
N PHE A 547 0.78 -29.02 -11.80
CA PHE A 547 -0.35 -29.02 -10.88
C PHE A 547 -1.15 -27.72 -10.97
N GLY A 548 -0.60 -26.67 -11.58
CA GLY A 548 -1.18 -25.33 -11.71
C GLY A 548 -0.62 -24.33 -10.69
N THR A 549 0.27 -24.74 -9.79
CA THR A 549 0.93 -23.85 -8.85
C THR A 549 1.86 -22.91 -9.60
N ALA A 550 1.84 -21.63 -9.26
CA ALA A 550 2.57 -20.62 -10.01
C ALA A 550 3.29 -19.61 -9.12
N THR A 551 4.30 -18.96 -9.70
CA THR A 551 5.04 -17.84 -9.09
C THR A 551 5.27 -16.79 -10.14
N GLN A 552 4.96 -15.53 -9.82
CA GLN A 552 5.37 -14.37 -10.62
C GLN A 552 6.79 -13.94 -10.19
N SER A 553 7.63 -13.52 -11.13
CA SER A 553 8.92 -12.92 -10.81
C SER A 553 8.74 -11.48 -10.33
N THR A 554 9.70 -10.97 -9.56
CA THR A 554 9.90 -9.52 -9.44
C THR A 554 9.93 -8.88 -10.83
N PRO A 555 9.15 -7.81 -11.08
CA PRO A 555 9.18 -7.13 -12.37
C PRO A 555 10.49 -6.33 -12.53
N ARG A 556 10.87 -6.07 -13.78
CA ARG A 556 11.99 -5.20 -14.16
C ARG A 556 11.50 -4.08 -15.06
N GLN A 557 12.08 -2.89 -14.93
CA GLN A 557 11.80 -1.80 -15.87
C GLN A 557 12.61 -1.94 -17.16
N LEU A 558 11.94 -1.72 -18.28
CA LEU A 558 12.53 -1.65 -19.62
C LEU A 558 12.12 -0.32 -20.26
N HIS A 559 13.09 0.44 -20.75
CA HIS A 559 12.85 1.71 -21.43
C HIS A 559 13.18 1.60 -22.92
N VAL A 560 12.15 1.59 -23.75
CA VAL A 560 12.29 1.62 -25.21
C VAL A 560 12.18 3.06 -25.70
N ASN A 561 13.25 3.55 -26.31
CA ASN A 561 13.38 4.92 -26.81
C ASN A 561 13.52 4.90 -28.33
N VAL A 562 12.39 5.14 -29.02
CA VAL A 562 12.36 5.27 -30.48
C VAL A 562 12.64 6.73 -30.85
N GLN A 563 13.77 6.97 -31.51
CA GLN A 563 14.29 8.31 -31.76
C GLN A 563 13.96 8.81 -33.18
N ALA A 564 13.00 9.74 -33.28
CA ALA A 564 12.75 10.55 -34.48
C ALA A 564 13.74 11.74 -34.64
N GLY A 565 14.63 11.95 -33.66
CA GLY A 565 15.49 13.13 -33.54
C GLY A 565 14.80 14.29 -32.81
N THR A 566 15.52 15.40 -32.60
CA THR A 566 14.97 16.63 -31.97
C THR A 566 15.30 17.87 -32.82
N PRO A 567 14.73 18.03 -34.02
CA PRO A 567 15.09 19.13 -34.93
C PRO A 567 14.98 20.51 -34.25
N GLY A 568 16.04 21.31 -34.31
CA GLY A 568 16.09 22.62 -33.66
C GLY A 568 16.32 22.60 -32.15
N TRP A 569 16.56 21.42 -31.55
CA TRP A 569 16.85 21.23 -30.13
C TRP A 569 18.04 20.30 -29.92
N THR A 570 18.75 20.47 -28.82
CA THR A 570 19.78 19.53 -28.35
C THR A 570 19.20 18.69 -27.21
N SER A 571 19.38 17.37 -27.25
CA SER A 571 18.97 16.45 -26.18
C SER A 571 20.20 15.89 -25.49
N ALA A 572 20.35 16.16 -24.19
CA ALA A 572 21.50 15.69 -23.41
C ALA A 572 21.15 15.55 -21.93
N SER A 573 21.87 14.66 -21.25
CA SER A 573 21.84 14.60 -19.79
C SER A 573 22.68 15.71 -19.19
N ILE A 574 22.19 16.31 -18.11
CA ILE A 574 22.96 17.14 -17.20
C ILE A 574 23.46 16.24 -16.07
N GLY A 575 24.75 16.32 -15.75
CA GLY A 575 25.36 15.44 -14.75
C GLY A 575 25.48 14.00 -15.25
N LYS A 576 25.35 13.05 -14.31
CA LYS A 576 25.41 11.61 -14.55
C LYS A 576 24.17 10.94 -13.95
N PRO A 577 22.98 11.10 -14.59
CA PRO A 577 21.79 10.41 -14.13
C PRO A 577 22.02 8.88 -14.16
N PRO A 578 21.45 8.11 -13.21
CA PRO A 578 21.68 6.67 -13.11
C PRO A 578 21.31 5.91 -14.39
N VAL A 579 20.22 6.33 -15.04
CA VAL A 579 19.73 5.82 -16.32
C VAL A 579 19.67 6.97 -17.33
N PRO A 580 20.40 6.89 -18.47
CA PRO A 580 20.40 7.95 -19.47
C PRO A 580 19.01 8.27 -20.01
N GLY A 581 18.71 9.57 -20.09
CA GLY A 581 17.47 10.07 -20.66
C GLY A 581 17.46 10.09 -22.19
N SER A 582 16.33 10.49 -22.76
CA SER A 582 16.18 10.72 -24.20
C SER A 582 15.20 11.84 -24.49
N GLY A 583 15.32 12.42 -25.69
CA GLY A 583 14.35 13.35 -26.25
C GLY A 583 14.02 12.95 -27.68
N SER A 584 12.75 13.08 -28.06
CA SER A 584 12.28 12.92 -29.43
C SER A 584 11.20 13.96 -29.74
N LEU A 585 11.27 14.57 -30.92
CA LEU A 585 10.28 15.52 -31.41
C LEU A 585 9.64 14.93 -32.66
N ASP A 586 8.37 14.57 -32.55
CA ASP A 586 7.56 14.03 -33.65
C ASP A 586 6.27 14.82 -33.77
N SER A 587 5.96 15.29 -34.98
CA SER A 587 4.71 16.00 -35.28
C SER A 587 4.38 17.14 -34.32
N GLY A 588 5.40 17.87 -33.86
CA GLY A 588 5.27 18.99 -32.92
C GLY A 588 5.10 18.59 -31.44
N ILE A 589 5.18 17.29 -31.12
CA ILE A 589 5.14 16.75 -29.76
C ILE A 589 6.55 16.34 -29.34
N LEU A 590 7.10 17.04 -28.35
CA LEU A 590 8.34 16.67 -27.70
C LEU A 590 8.05 15.63 -26.60
N THR A 591 8.58 14.42 -26.76
CA THR A 591 8.67 13.43 -25.68
C THR A 591 10.05 13.55 -25.04
N ILE A 592 10.09 13.76 -23.72
CA ILE A 592 11.32 13.77 -22.93
C ILE A 592 11.24 12.69 -21.86
N LYS A 593 12.34 11.96 -21.67
CA LYS A 593 12.47 10.92 -20.66
C LYS A 593 13.79 11.03 -19.92
N GLY A 594 13.82 10.65 -18.66
CA GLY A 594 15.04 10.72 -17.87
C GLY A 594 14.90 10.20 -16.45
N SER A 595 16.04 9.88 -15.85
CA SER A 595 16.16 9.58 -14.42
C SER A 595 16.98 10.66 -13.71
N GLY A 596 17.20 10.44 -12.42
CA GLY A 596 18.05 11.26 -11.57
C GLY A 596 17.23 12.25 -10.75
N ARG A 597 17.82 13.41 -10.45
CA ARG A 597 17.24 14.48 -9.66
C ARG A 597 17.76 15.88 -10.00
N ILE A 598 16.85 16.85 -10.06
CA ILE A 598 17.15 18.29 -10.06
C ILE A 598 17.45 18.71 -8.61
N LEU A 599 18.72 18.64 -8.21
CA LEU A 599 19.16 18.77 -6.81
C LEU A 599 20.41 19.66 -6.65
N GLY A 600 20.31 20.92 -7.05
CA GLY A 600 21.31 21.93 -6.72
C GLY A 600 22.64 21.65 -7.41
N ARG A 601 23.75 21.72 -6.67
CA ARG A 601 25.11 21.60 -7.22
C ARG A 601 25.45 20.23 -7.84
N THR A 602 24.61 19.22 -7.61
CA THR A 602 24.78 17.86 -8.11
C THR A 602 23.60 17.42 -8.98
N SER A 603 22.96 18.36 -9.68
CA SER A 603 21.80 18.07 -10.52
C SER A 603 22.12 17.02 -11.59
N ASN A 604 21.37 15.92 -11.58
CA ASN A 604 21.49 14.81 -12.53
C ASN A 604 20.13 14.61 -13.19
N PHE A 605 19.93 15.03 -14.44
CA PHE A 605 18.60 14.93 -15.07
C PHE A 605 18.72 14.98 -16.59
N HIS A 606 17.61 14.86 -17.32
CA HIS A 606 17.62 14.97 -18.79
C HIS A 606 17.07 16.31 -19.27
N TYR A 607 17.76 16.92 -20.24
CA TYR A 607 17.46 18.26 -20.73
C TYR A 607 17.37 18.30 -22.27
N VAL A 608 16.29 18.89 -22.79
CA VAL A 608 16.12 19.19 -24.21
C VAL A 608 16.06 20.69 -24.40
N TYR A 609 17.01 21.28 -25.13
CA TYR A 609 17.24 22.71 -25.05
C TYR A 609 17.70 23.39 -26.35
N GLN A 610 17.54 24.70 -26.37
CA GLN A 610 18.16 25.63 -27.30
C GLN A 610 19.16 26.51 -26.57
N LYS A 611 20.27 26.84 -27.24
CA LYS A 611 21.24 27.82 -26.76
C LYS A 611 20.86 29.18 -27.35
N LEU A 612 20.58 30.15 -26.50
CA LEU A 612 20.26 31.52 -26.90
C LEU A 612 21.32 32.48 -26.37
N SER A 613 21.48 33.62 -27.05
CA SER A 613 22.29 34.73 -26.59
C SER A 613 21.49 36.02 -26.69
N VAL A 614 20.88 36.41 -25.58
CA VAL A 614 19.95 37.55 -25.48
C VAL A 614 20.39 38.39 -24.30
N GLY A 615 20.90 39.60 -24.58
CA GLY A 615 21.53 40.48 -23.61
C GLY A 615 21.10 41.93 -23.76
N GLY A 616 21.06 42.66 -22.65
CA GLY A 616 20.70 44.08 -22.60
C GLY A 616 19.60 44.36 -21.57
N ALA A 617 19.66 45.55 -20.96
CA ALA A 617 18.67 45.95 -19.95
C ALA A 617 17.24 45.93 -20.54
N GLY A 618 16.36 45.12 -19.95
CA GLY A 618 14.98 44.96 -20.39
C GLY A 618 14.77 43.90 -21.48
N SER A 619 15.81 43.24 -21.97
CA SER A 619 15.67 42.10 -22.88
C SER A 619 14.91 40.96 -22.21
N VAL A 620 13.97 40.36 -22.96
CA VAL A 620 13.11 39.28 -22.49
C VAL A 620 13.32 38.06 -23.37
N ALA A 621 13.42 36.89 -22.75
CA ALA A 621 13.27 35.62 -23.45
C ALA A 621 12.24 34.77 -22.72
N GLN A 622 11.44 34.00 -23.45
CA GLN A 622 10.46 33.11 -22.84
C GLN A 622 10.30 31.81 -23.62
N VAL A 623 9.92 30.77 -22.89
CA VAL A 623 9.45 29.50 -23.44
C VAL A 623 8.03 29.26 -22.94
N THR A 624 7.13 28.89 -23.85
CA THR A 624 5.76 28.46 -23.54
C THR A 624 5.52 27.09 -24.17
N ALA A 625 4.89 26.18 -23.43
CA ALA A 625 4.47 24.89 -23.96
C ALA A 625 3.26 24.35 -23.20
N ARG A 626 2.50 23.44 -23.81
CA ARG A 626 1.49 22.65 -23.10
C ARG A 626 2.10 21.33 -22.67
N LEU A 627 1.99 20.98 -21.39
CA LEU A 627 2.28 19.65 -20.88
C LEU A 627 1.07 18.75 -21.18
N ASP A 628 1.22 17.84 -22.13
CA ASP A 628 0.15 16.94 -22.56
C ASP A 628 0.01 15.72 -21.66
N SER A 629 1.11 15.21 -21.11
CA SER A 629 1.12 14.08 -20.18
C SER A 629 2.40 14.02 -19.35
N LEU A 630 2.30 13.55 -18.10
CA LEU A 630 3.40 13.23 -17.20
C LEU A 630 3.19 11.83 -16.61
N ALA A 631 4.21 10.98 -16.66
CA ALA A 631 4.13 9.64 -16.11
C ALA A 631 4.07 9.64 -14.57
N LYS A 632 3.18 8.83 -13.99
CA LYS A 632 3.08 8.57 -12.54
C LYS A 632 4.01 7.40 -12.17
N VAL A 633 5.29 7.70 -11.96
CA VAL A 633 6.31 6.66 -11.66
C VAL A 633 6.66 6.65 -10.18
N ALA A 634 7.00 7.80 -9.61
CA ALA A 634 7.42 7.94 -8.23
C ALA A 634 7.09 9.31 -7.66
N ASN A 635 7.18 9.42 -6.33
CA ASN A 635 6.92 10.68 -5.64
C ASN A 635 8.03 11.71 -5.93
N GLY A 636 7.65 12.95 -6.15
CA GLY A 636 8.58 14.05 -6.43
C GLY A 636 9.11 14.09 -7.87
N LEU A 637 8.67 13.15 -8.74
CA LEU A 637 8.93 13.21 -10.17
C LEU A 637 8.33 14.49 -10.76
N THR A 638 9.11 15.21 -11.56
CA THR A 638 8.70 16.50 -12.13
C THR A 638 9.18 16.66 -13.56
N ALA A 639 8.36 17.31 -14.39
CA ALA A 639 8.75 17.74 -15.73
C ALA A 639 8.22 19.14 -16.04
N GLY A 640 9.01 19.92 -16.76
CA GLY A 640 8.68 21.32 -17.02
C GLY A 640 9.72 22.07 -17.83
N LEU A 641 9.65 23.38 -17.73
CA LEU A 641 10.48 24.33 -18.45
C LEU A 641 11.66 24.74 -17.58
N MET A 642 12.84 24.89 -18.19
CA MET A 642 14.06 25.32 -17.49
C MET A 642 14.84 26.33 -18.31
N ILE A 643 15.32 27.37 -17.63
CA ILE A 643 16.35 28.28 -18.11
C ILE A 643 17.56 28.20 -17.19
N ARG A 644 18.73 27.95 -17.76
CA ARG A 644 19.99 27.73 -17.02
C ARG A 644 21.17 28.44 -17.69
N ASP A 645 22.08 28.94 -16.86
CA ASP A 645 23.20 29.76 -17.32
C ASP A 645 24.21 28.95 -18.16
N SER A 646 24.52 27.72 -17.74
CA SER A 646 25.44 26.82 -18.45
C SER A 646 25.01 25.36 -18.35
N LEU A 647 25.69 24.42 -19.01
CA LEU A 647 25.42 22.97 -18.90
C LEU A 647 26.14 22.31 -17.71
N ASP A 648 26.86 23.08 -16.89
CA ASP A 648 27.47 22.59 -15.64
C ASP A 648 26.36 22.15 -14.67
N PRO A 649 26.39 20.94 -14.09
CA PRO A 649 25.41 20.49 -13.10
C PRO A 649 25.15 21.47 -11.95
N ALA A 650 26.11 22.33 -11.61
CA ALA A 650 26.02 23.35 -10.56
C ALA A 650 25.62 24.74 -11.05
N ALA A 651 25.30 24.92 -12.34
CA ALA A 651 24.92 26.21 -12.90
C ALA A 651 23.65 26.77 -12.23
N PRO A 652 23.55 28.10 -12.05
CA PRO A 652 22.30 28.75 -11.69
C PRO A 652 21.20 28.43 -12.71
N PHE A 653 20.00 28.20 -12.20
CA PHE A 653 18.83 27.91 -13.03
C PHE A 653 17.53 28.34 -12.37
N MET A 654 16.53 28.58 -13.21
CA MET A 654 15.13 28.60 -12.83
C MET A 654 14.40 27.49 -13.59
N TYR A 655 13.56 26.75 -12.87
CA TYR A 655 12.68 25.71 -13.37
C TYR A 655 11.24 26.00 -12.95
N GLY A 656 10.31 25.76 -13.87
CA GLY A 656 8.88 25.79 -13.63
C GLY A 656 8.20 24.60 -14.30
N GLY A 657 7.62 23.69 -13.52
CA GLY A 657 7.03 22.46 -14.02
C GLY A 657 5.94 21.90 -13.13
N LEU A 658 5.46 20.70 -13.46
CA LEU A 658 4.49 19.95 -12.63
C LEU A 658 5.12 18.67 -12.12
N GLY A 659 4.71 18.24 -10.93
CA GLY A 659 5.10 16.97 -10.35
C GLY A 659 4.05 16.38 -9.40
N PHE A 660 4.20 15.08 -9.12
CA PHE A 660 3.36 14.37 -8.14
C PHE A 660 4.01 14.41 -6.76
N GLY A 661 3.17 14.56 -5.73
CA GLY A 661 3.48 14.49 -4.30
C GLY A 661 4.53 15.46 -3.75
N VAL A 662 4.29 16.73 -4.08
CA VAL A 662 5.07 17.88 -3.64
C VAL A 662 4.53 18.48 -2.34
N ALA A 663 4.40 17.68 -1.28
CA ALA A 663 4.16 18.24 0.05
C ALA A 663 5.48 18.89 0.56
N GLY A 664 5.49 20.21 0.73
CA GLY A 664 6.49 20.94 1.53
C GLY A 664 7.93 21.09 1.00
N GLY A 665 8.33 20.41 -0.08
CA GLY A 665 9.68 20.53 -0.67
C GLY A 665 10.41 19.19 -0.73
N PHE A 666 11.24 19.00 -1.78
CA PHE A 666 12.05 17.81 -2.10
C PHE A 666 11.45 16.40 -1.82
N GLY A 667 10.18 16.22 -1.51
CA GLY A 667 9.62 14.89 -1.20
C GLY A 667 10.32 14.16 -0.05
N THR A 668 11.02 14.85 0.85
CA THR A 668 11.58 14.27 2.08
C THR A 668 10.71 14.66 3.26
N ILE A 669 10.29 13.67 4.03
CA ILE A 669 9.35 13.76 5.16
C ILE A 669 9.78 14.68 6.32
N ASN A 670 10.87 15.44 6.20
CA ASN A 670 11.34 16.30 7.29
C ASN A 670 11.78 17.68 6.76
N ASP A 671 10.87 18.66 6.81
CA ASP A 671 11.29 20.01 7.18
C ASP A 671 11.71 19.96 8.65
N PRO A 672 12.98 20.26 9.01
CA PRO A 672 13.45 20.22 10.39
C PRO A 672 12.72 21.16 11.35
N GLY A 673 11.83 22.04 10.86
CA GLY A 673 11.09 23.02 11.66
C GLY A 673 9.57 22.79 11.83
N GLY A 674 8.99 21.73 11.25
CA GLY A 674 7.53 21.58 11.16
C GLY A 674 6.89 20.72 12.25
N THR A 675 5.86 21.25 12.91
CA THR A 675 5.04 20.60 13.92
C THR A 675 4.37 19.30 13.42
N GLY A 676 4.80 18.14 13.93
CA GLY A 676 3.96 16.98 14.32
C GLY A 676 2.87 16.41 13.38
N SER A 677 2.78 16.85 12.14
CA SER A 677 1.76 16.48 11.16
C SER A 677 2.44 16.35 9.82
N VAL A 678 3.04 15.19 9.57
CA VAL A 678 3.45 14.79 8.23
C VAL A 678 2.15 14.56 7.45
N THR A 679 1.58 15.61 6.86
CA THR A 679 0.51 15.43 5.88
C THR A 679 1.17 14.87 4.63
N ASP A 680 1.09 13.54 4.49
CA ASP A 680 1.52 12.70 3.37
C ASP A 680 0.69 12.98 2.09
N ASP A 681 0.53 14.25 1.78
CA ASP A 681 -0.57 14.79 0.98
C ASP A 681 -0.03 15.06 -0.43
N GLY A 682 -0.08 13.98 -1.22
CA GLY A 682 0.76 13.75 -2.39
C GLY A 682 0.18 14.11 -3.77
N GLY A 683 -0.83 14.99 -3.87
CA GLY A 683 -1.45 15.37 -5.15
C GLY A 683 -0.52 16.06 -6.15
N MET A 684 -1.01 16.28 -7.37
CA MET A 684 -0.23 16.96 -8.42
C MET A 684 -0.13 18.45 -8.10
N LYS A 685 1.07 19.02 -8.13
CA LYS A 685 1.32 20.45 -7.92
C LYS A 685 2.29 21.00 -8.97
N ALA A 686 2.20 22.30 -9.24
CA ALA A 686 3.25 23.03 -9.92
C ALA A 686 4.44 23.27 -8.97
N GLN A 687 5.64 23.34 -9.52
CA GLN A 687 6.89 23.50 -8.80
C GLN A 687 7.77 24.55 -9.44
N ALA A 688 8.11 25.58 -8.67
CA ALA A 688 9.18 26.50 -8.98
C ALA A 688 10.44 26.06 -8.24
N ILE A 689 11.46 25.60 -8.98
CA ILE A 689 12.76 25.20 -8.41
C ILE A 689 13.81 26.18 -8.89
N ARG A 690 14.60 26.74 -7.96
CA ARG A 690 15.67 27.68 -8.30
C ARG A 690 16.98 27.36 -7.60
N MET A 691 18.07 27.63 -8.30
CA MET A 691 19.42 27.51 -7.79
C MET A 691 20.17 28.82 -8.02
N GLN A 692 20.65 29.42 -6.92
CA GLN A 692 21.52 30.59 -6.95
C GLN A 692 22.98 30.18 -7.24
N THR A 693 23.83 31.15 -7.54
CA THR A 693 25.28 30.93 -7.75
C THR A 693 25.97 30.43 -6.47
N ASP A 694 25.51 30.90 -5.32
CA ASP A 694 25.96 30.52 -3.98
C ASP A 694 24.94 29.63 -3.26
N GLY A 695 25.42 28.83 -2.31
CA GLY A 695 24.61 27.83 -1.60
C GLY A 695 24.57 26.45 -2.28
N PRO A 696 24.40 25.36 -1.50
CA PRO A 696 24.38 24.00 -2.05
C PRO A 696 22.98 23.48 -2.41
N THR A 697 21.92 24.08 -1.86
CA THR A 697 20.54 23.57 -1.92
C THR A 697 19.65 24.46 -2.79
N PRO A 698 18.87 23.90 -3.74
CA PRO A 698 17.85 24.68 -4.42
C PRO A 698 16.73 25.08 -3.46
N SER A 699 16.03 26.15 -3.79
CA SER A 699 14.76 26.48 -3.14
C SER A 699 13.60 26.02 -4.02
N VAL A 700 12.58 25.44 -3.40
CA VAL A 700 11.41 24.85 -4.07
C VAL A 700 10.15 25.52 -3.53
N GLY A 701 9.28 25.99 -4.43
CA GLY A 701 7.95 26.51 -4.11
C GLY A 701 6.85 25.71 -4.80
N PRO A 702 5.94 25.04 -4.07
CA PRO A 702 4.81 24.32 -4.65
C PRO A 702 3.60 25.24 -4.88
N TRP A 703 2.79 24.96 -5.90
CA TRP A 703 1.50 25.64 -6.13
C TRP A 703 0.41 24.63 -6.56
N PRO A 704 -0.84 24.72 -6.07
CA PRO A 704 -1.38 25.73 -5.15
C PRO A 704 -0.68 25.75 -3.78
N TRP A 705 -0.64 26.95 -3.17
CA TRP A 705 0.11 27.20 -1.92
C TRP A 705 -0.54 26.54 -0.72
N ASP A 706 -1.87 26.44 -0.73
CA ASP A 706 -2.64 25.90 0.37
C ASP A 706 -2.41 24.38 0.49
N GLU A 707 -2.31 23.93 1.74
CA GLU A 707 -2.23 22.51 2.06
C GLU A 707 -3.55 21.82 1.69
N GLY A 708 -3.47 20.67 1.03
CA GLY A 708 -4.65 19.92 0.55
C GLY A 708 -5.24 20.39 -0.78
N GLU A 709 -4.77 21.52 -1.35
CA GLU A 709 -5.14 21.92 -2.71
C GLU A 709 -4.20 21.33 -3.77
N TYR A 710 -4.78 20.77 -4.84
CA TYR A 710 -4.05 20.08 -5.90
C TYR A 710 -4.57 20.43 -7.29
N LEU A 711 -3.69 20.25 -8.27
CA LEU A 711 -4.04 20.26 -9.68
C LEU A 711 -4.74 18.95 -10.06
N ASP A 712 -5.65 19.03 -11.02
CA ASP A 712 -6.35 17.88 -11.56
C ASP A 712 -5.43 17.11 -12.54
N PRO A 713 -5.00 15.89 -12.22
CA PRO A 713 -4.12 15.10 -13.09
C PRO A 713 -4.77 14.66 -14.40
N ALA A 714 -6.09 14.81 -14.55
CA ALA A 714 -6.80 14.55 -15.81
C ALA A 714 -6.75 15.75 -16.77
N LYS A 715 -6.37 16.95 -16.30
CA LYS A 715 -6.26 18.15 -17.12
C LYS A 715 -4.88 18.32 -17.74
N GLN A 716 -4.85 19.05 -18.85
CA GLN A 716 -3.62 19.53 -19.47
C GLN A 716 -3.36 20.97 -19.03
N TYR A 717 -2.08 21.29 -18.85
CA TYR A 717 -1.66 22.61 -18.38
C TYR A 717 -0.65 23.23 -19.32
N TRP A 718 -0.83 24.52 -19.58
CA TRP A 718 0.14 25.37 -20.23
C TRP A 718 1.12 25.89 -19.19
N LEU A 719 2.41 25.82 -19.53
CA LEU A 719 3.50 26.36 -18.74
C LEU A 719 4.17 27.48 -19.52
N ARG A 720 4.59 28.53 -18.83
CA ARG A 720 5.43 29.59 -19.37
C ARG A 720 6.54 29.91 -18.38
N LEU A 721 7.77 29.99 -18.86
CA LEU A 721 8.92 30.45 -18.09
C LEU A 721 9.54 31.65 -18.81
N LEU A 722 9.56 32.79 -18.11
CA LEU A 722 10.05 34.06 -18.61
C LEU A 722 11.37 34.42 -17.92
N ARG A 723 12.31 34.97 -18.70
CA ARG A 723 13.57 35.56 -18.29
C ARG A 723 13.58 37.03 -18.70
N ARG A 724 13.86 37.95 -17.77
CA ARG A 724 14.05 39.38 -18.07
C ARG A 724 15.35 39.91 -17.45
N GLU A 725 16.23 40.46 -18.28
CA GLU A 725 17.47 41.05 -17.80
C GLU A 725 17.21 42.43 -17.17
N ARG A 726 17.73 42.66 -15.96
CA ARG A 726 17.58 43.94 -15.26
C ARG A 726 18.73 44.90 -15.58
N PRO A 727 18.50 46.22 -15.48
CA PRO A 727 19.52 47.23 -15.78
C PRO A 727 20.76 47.21 -14.88
N GLN A 728 20.71 46.54 -13.73
CA GLN A 728 21.77 46.54 -12.71
C GLN A 728 22.30 45.12 -12.49
N SER A 729 23.64 45.00 -12.39
CA SER A 729 24.37 43.85 -11.80
C SER A 729 24.18 42.44 -12.39
N ARG A 730 23.82 42.28 -13.68
CA ARG A 730 23.58 40.96 -14.32
C ARG A 730 22.54 40.12 -13.56
N GLU A 731 21.66 40.80 -12.84
CA GLU A 731 20.52 40.20 -12.18
C GLU A 731 19.44 39.95 -13.23
N VAL A 732 18.85 38.77 -13.17
CA VAL A 732 17.84 38.31 -14.10
C VAL A 732 16.60 37.95 -13.30
N GLU A 733 15.49 38.53 -13.69
CA GLU A 733 14.18 38.23 -13.13
C GLU A 733 13.55 37.05 -13.88
N PHE A 734 13.04 36.09 -13.12
CA PHE A 734 12.32 34.95 -13.64
C PHE A 734 10.88 34.91 -13.14
N GLU A 735 9.97 34.55 -14.03
CA GLU A 735 8.56 34.32 -13.70
C GLU A 735 8.08 33.01 -14.32
N ALA A 736 7.48 32.14 -13.51
CA ALA A 736 6.89 30.89 -13.94
C ALA A 736 5.35 30.98 -13.82
N PHE A 737 4.66 30.66 -14.91
CA PHE A 737 3.20 30.73 -15.00
C PHE A 737 2.60 29.41 -15.44
N ILE A 738 1.38 29.17 -14.98
CA ILE A 738 0.53 28.04 -15.35
C ILE A 738 -0.83 28.52 -15.84
N SER A 739 -1.46 27.77 -16.75
CA SER A 739 -2.80 28.07 -17.27
C SER A 739 -3.50 26.80 -17.76
N GLU A 740 -4.80 26.67 -17.54
CA GLU A 740 -5.61 25.59 -18.15
C GLU A 740 -5.97 25.92 -19.62
N ASP A 741 -6.09 27.20 -19.97
CA ASP A 741 -6.70 27.65 -21.23
C ASP A 741 -5.80 28.54 -22.11
N LYS A 742 -4.56 28.82 -21.66
CA LYS A 742 -3.57 29.72 -22.28
C LYS A 742 -3.96 31.22 -22.27
N THR A 743 -5.11 31.58 -21.72
CA THR A 743 -5.61 32.97 -21.66
C THR A 743 -5.49 33.56 -20.25
N LYS A 744 -5.84 32.78 -19.22
CA LYS A 744 -5.71 33.14 -17.81
C LYS A 744 -4.48 32.48 -17.22
N TRP A 745 -3.53 33.27 -16.76
CA TRP A 745 -2.25 32.79 -16.25
C TRP A 745 -2.10 33.08 -14.77
N ASP A 746 -1.86 32.03 -14.00
CA ASP A 746 -1.49 32.13 -12.59
C ASP A 746 0.03 32.07 -12.48
N ARG A 747 0.61 33.00 -11.72
CA ARG A 747 2.06 33.00 -11.44
C ARG A 747 2.31 32.15 -10.21
N PHE A 748 3.08 31.07 -10.38
CA PHE A 748 3.45 30.17 -9.28
C PHE A 748 4.93 30.25 -8.89
N GLY A 749 5.76 30.96 -9.67
CA GLY A 749 7.17 31.15 -9.36
C GLY A 749 7.63 32.55 -9.71
N TYR A 750 8.42 33.15 -8.81
CA TYR A 750 9.14 34.40 -9.02
C TYR A 750 10.49 34.32 -8.33
N GLU A 751 11.56 34.67 -9.02
CA GLU A 751 12.88 34.77 -8.39
C GLU A 751 13.79 35.73 -9.15
N ARG A 752 14.80 36.26 -8.45
CA ARG A 752 15.93 36.98 -9.02
C ARG A 752 17.21 36.18 -8.84
N LEU A 753 17.86 35.88 -9.96
CA LEU A 753 19.12 35.13 -9.98
C LEU A 753 20.19 35.98 -10.66
N VAL A 754 21.43 35.88 -10.19
CA VAL A 754 22.57 36.44 -10.91
C VAL A 754 22.99 35.43 -11.98
N MET A 755 22.84 35.79 -13.26
CA MET A 755 23.34 35.00 -14.37
C MET A 755 24.43 35.80 -15.11
N PRO A 756 25.71 35.40 -14.98
CA PRO A 756 26.82 36.21 -15.46
C PRO A 756 26.91 36.28 -16.99
N SER A 757 26.23 35.40 -17.72
CA SER A 757 26.31 35.27 -19.17
C SER A 757 25.03 35.75 -19.87
N PRO A 758 25.14 36.50 -20.99
CA PRO A 758 24.00 36.77 -21.88
C PRO A 758 23.62 35.53 -22.70
N THR A 759 24.52 34.54 -22.76
CA THR A 759 24.27 33.23 -23.35
C THR A 759 23.75 32.27 -22.28
N PHE A 760 22.60 31.66 -22.53
CA PHE A 760 21.96 30.70 -21.63
C PHE A 760 21.28 29.59 -22.44
N TYR A 761 20.77 28.59 -21.73
CA TYR A 761 20.06 27.47 -22.31
C TYR A 761 18.61 27.49 -21.83
N ILE A 762 17.68 27.32 -22.76
CA ILE A 762 16.23 27.35 -22.53
C ILE A 762 15.59 26.10 -23.11
N GLY A 763 14.65 25.48 -22.39
CA GLY A 763 13.98 24.27 -22.86
C GLY A 763 13.28 23.48 -21.78
N PHE A 764 13.34 22.15 -21.90
CA PHE A 764 12.53 21.18 -21.16
C PHE A 764 13.42 20.29 -20.30
N ALA A 765 13.08 20.17 -19.02
CA ALA A 765 13.78 19.30 -18.09
C ALA A 765 12.81 18.25 -17.54
N ILE A 766 13.33 17.05 -17.32
CA ILE A 766 12.64 15.99 -16.60
C ILE A 766 13.55 15.36 -15.56
N ASP A 767 12.98 15.21 -14.38
CA ASP A 767 13.53 14.53 -13.22
C ASP A 767 12.95 13.10 -13.15
N GLY A 768 13.73 12.13 -12.66
CA GLY A 768 13.23 10.77 -12.40
C GLY A 768 12.54 10.62 -11.04
N GLY A 769 12.77 11.55 -10.12
CA GLY A 769 12.29 11.49 -8.74
C GLY A 769 13.20 10.68 -7.82
N GLN A 770 14.48 10.48 -8.14
CA GLN A 770 15.34 9.60 -7.34
C GLN A 770 15.38 10.06 -5.87
N THR A 771 14.82 9.25 -4.98
CA THR A 771 14.89 9.47 -3.53
C THR A 771 16.19 8.89 -2.98
N THR A 772 16.42 9.01 -1.67
CA THR A 772 17.60 8.42 -1.00
C THR A 772 17.56 6.89 -0.91
N ASN A 773 16.55 6.23 -1.49
CA ASN A 773 16.43 4.76 -1.51
C ASN A 773 17.20 4.11 -2.66
N ALA A 774 17.10 2.78 -2.78
CA ALA A 774 17.85 1.98 -3.76
C ALA A 774 17.20 1.95 -5.16
N LEU A 775 16.00 2.53 -5.31
CA LEU A 775 15.27 2.52 -6.58
C LEU A 775 15.82 3.59 -7.53
N VAL A 776 15.79 3.27 -8.81
CA VAL A 776 15.99 4.21 -9.89
C VAL A 776 14.67 4.32 -10.64
N ASP A 777 14.14 5.52 -10.71
CA ASP A 777 12.90 5.82 -11.41
C ASP A 777 13.19 6.58 -12.71
N TYR A 778 12.33 6.36 -13.72
CA TYR A 778 12.48 6.90 -15.06
C TYR A 778 11.21 7.61 -15.53
N GLY A 779 11.25 8.94 -15.53
CA GLY A 779 10.14 9.78 -15.95
C GLY A 779 9.94 9.81 -17.45
N THR A 780 8.70 10.08 -17.86
CA THR A 780 8.35 10.42 -19.24
C THR A 780 7.35 11.57 -19.22
N ALA A 781 7.59 12.59 -20.04
CA ALA A 781 6.68 13.71 -20.24
C ALA A 781 6.54 14.04 -21.73
N ARG A 782 5.38 14.58 -22.10
CA ARG A 782 5.08 15.03 -23.46
C ARG A 782 4.66 16.49 -23.46
N PHE A 783 5.24 17.25 -24.37
CA PHE A 783 4.95 18.67 -24.54
C PHE A 783 4.57 18.97 -25.99
N SER A 784 3.56 19.82 -26.18
CA SER A 784 3.15 20.33 -27.50
C SER A 784 3.02 21.84 -27.50
N ALA A 785 2.72 22.40 -28.68
CA ALA A 785 2.52 23.84 -28.89
C ALA A 785 3.66 24.70 -28.34
N ILE A 786 4.89 24.24 -28.61
CA ILE A 786 6.13 24.80 -28.09
C ILE A 786 6.45 26.11 -28.81
N THR A 787 6.62 27.20 -28.06
CA THR A 787 7.11 28.49 -28.57
C THR A 787 8.29 28.98 -27.76
N VAL A 788 9.30 29.54 -28.44
CA VAL A 788 10.42 30.25 -27.85
C VAL A 788 10.47 31.64 -28.48
N GLU A 789 10.42 32.67 -27.65
CA GLU A 789 10.38 34.08 -28.06
C GLU A 789 11.52 34.83 -27.36
N HIS A 790 12.18 35.76 -28.06
CA HIS A 790 13.31 36.53 -27.55
C HIS A 790 13.48 37.87 -28.28
#